data_AF-A0A959UKK8-F1
#
_entry.id   AF-A0A959UKK8-F1
#
_cell.length_a   1.000
_cell.length_b   1.000
_cell.length_c   1.000
_cell.angle_alpha   90.00
_cell.angle_beta   90.00
_cell.angle_gamma   90.00
#
_symmetry.space_group_name_H-M   'P 1'
#
loop_
_entity.id
_entity.type
_entity.pdbx_description
1 polymer ?
#
loop_
_entity_poly.entity_id
_entity_poly.type
_entity_poly.pdbx_seq_one_letter_code
_entity_poly.pdbx_strand_id
1 'polypeptide(L)'
;FAQNTETDTLLSKSTFKDLSFRSIGPAFMSGRIADVAIDPTNENTWYVAVGSGGVWKTTNAGTTWTSVFDDQVSYSIGCITIDPSNPHTIWVGTGENVGGRHVGYGDGIYRSEDNGRTWKNMGLKESQHISKIILHPENPDIIWVAAQGPLWNKGDQRGLYKTTDGGKSWIKTLGDDEWTGVTDIVIDSRNPDLLYAATWQRHRNVAAYMGGGPGSGIHRSTDGGDTWQKLETGLPKSNMGKIGLAISPQNPDVVYAAIELDRRTGAVYRSENRGGSWQKMSDAVSGATGPHYYQELYASPHQFDKIFLVDVRMQVSEDGGKHFKRMNEKFKHSDNHSIAFKKDDPNYMLVGTDGGLYETFDDTETWRFVNNLPLTQFYKIAVDDAKPFYNIFGGTQDNTSQGGPSQTIYRSGIRNSNWSSILGGDGHQTATEPGNPDIVYAQSQEGELHRIDMTTGEAVYIKPQPAPGEPYERNNWDSPILVSPHNPARLYFASQRVWRSDNRGDSWTAISEDLTKNLERLKLPIMDKTWGWDATWDFEAMSNYNSITSLSESPLQEGLIYAGTDDGLIRVTEDGGDNWEKIEVGNIEGVPATAFVNDIKADLFDVNTVYVVLDNHKFGDLEPYLLKSSDKGNTWQSIRGDLPERTLLWRVVQDYQKPELLFLGTEFGVYFTIDGGKKWIELTGGMPNISIRDLVIQKEEDDLVAASFGRGIFILDDYSPLREVTPELLDKNNHLFAPDTALLYTPRRTVGHGEKGTQGTGYFTAPNPPFGAIFTYYLKEGLKTKKEIREENEKKLAKENKDIPFPEWEKLEAERNEVKPTVILAIEDAEGNPVNRISAPIGAGIHRVNWELRYPSARAIDPERVDPESDDPTGLMVAPGSYRVSLLQIVDGKTTVLAGPQSFEVVPLFEGALEGNSFAQTDLYRKEVRELQRSTSALSKALENTDKRVEAMHEALTRTIARPGEPEKLIYKLRLELDSLDYQLNGNRSRRMIGEKINPTLNDYYRVAYSGADNGIYGPTAMHRQCLMYAQNELENLKSKLEVIRKEKIPAVEKLLEKAGAPWIEGQKLPE
;
A
#
# COMPACT_ATOMS: atom_id res chain seq x y z
N PHE A 1 -18.23 -16.23 -2.83
CA PHE A 1 -17.47 -17.22 -3.62
C PHE A 1 -16.11 -17.42 -2.95
N ALA A 2 -15.47 -18.56 -3.16
CA ALA A 2 -14.31 -19.13 -2.43
C ALA A 2 -14.61 -19.91 -1.13
N GLN A 3 -15.18 -21.10 -1.29
CA GLN A 3 -14.65 -22.30 -0.63
C GLN A 3 -14.38 -23.33 -1.74
N ASN A 4 -13.44 -23.01 -2.63
CA ASN A 4 -12.76 -24.10 -3.32
C ASN A 4 -11.82 -24.71 -2.29
N THR A 5 -12.06 -25.98 -2.00
CA THR A 5 -11.10 -26.85 -1.32
C THR A 5 -9.78 -26.74 -2.07
N GLU A 6 -8.85 -25.93 -1.55
CA GLU A 6 -7.45 -25.95 -1.99
C GLU A 6 -6.99 -27.40 -1.87
N THR A 7 -6.88 -28.09 -3.01
CA THR A 7 -6.03 -29.26 -3.08
C THR A 7 -4.64 -28.77 -2.71
N ASP A 8 -4.16 -29.27 -1.58
CA ASP A 8 -2.94 -28.89 -0.87
C ASP A 8 -1.70 -29.07 -1.77
N THR A 9 -1.46 -28.09 -2.64
CA THR A 9 -0.25 -28.02 -3.47
C THR A 9 0.69 -26.99 -2.88
N LEU A 10 1.98 -27.33 -2.76
CA LEU A 10 3.02 -26.42 -2.24
C LEU A 10 3.14 -25.11 -3.03
N LEU A 11 2.67 -25.08 -4.29
CA LEU A 11 2.44 -23.86 -5.06
C LEU A 11 1.12 -23.22 -4.66
N SER A 12 1.10 -22.50 -3.53
CA SER A 12 -0.07 -21.77 -3.02
C SER A 12 0.33 -20.40 -2.49
N LYS A 13 -0.64 -19.49 -2.36
CA LYS A 13 -0.40 -18.14 -1.83
C LYS A 13 0.23 -18.14 -0.43
N SER A 14 -0.06 -19.13 0.42
CA SER A 14 0.52 -19.22 1.76
C SER A 14 2.02 -19.47 1.73
N THR A 15 2.52 -20.19 0.71
CA THR A 15 3.96 -20.47 0.55
C THR A 15 4.76 -19.20 0.27
N PHE A 16 4.17 -18.21 -0.40
CA PHE A 16 4.86 -17.00 -0.86
C PHE A 16 4.53 -15.75 -0.03
N LYS A 17 3.81 -15.90 1.09
CA LYS A 17 3.30 -14.77 1.88
C LYS A 17 4.39 -13.78 2.36
N ASP A 18 5.59 -14.27 2.65
CA ASP A 18 6.68 -13.40 3.13
C ASP A 18 7.47 -12.71 2.00
N LEU A 19 7.15 -13.01 0.73
CA LEU A 19 7.50 -12.13 -0.39
C LEU A 19 6.56 -10.93 -0.35
N SER A 20 6.87 -9.99 0.53
CA SER A 20 5.99 -8.87 0.86
C SER A 20 6.29 -7.65 0.00
N PHE A 21 5.25 -7.12 -0.62
CA PHE A 21 5.26 -5.78 -1.17
C PHE A 21 5.39 -4.72 -0.07
N ARG A 22 6.12 -3.67 -0.39
CA ARG A 22 6.27 -2.46 0.41
C ARG A 22 5.54 -1.30 -0.27
N SER A 23 4.57 -0.70 0.41
CA SER A 23 3.95 0.55 -0.07
C SER A 23 4.93 1.72 0.12
N ILE A 24 5.10 2.53 -0.93
CA ILE A 24 6.00 3.70 -0.93
C ILE A 24 5.25 5.04 -1.00
N GLY A 25 3.92 5.00 -0.91
CA GLY A 25 3.05 6.16 -1.13
C GLY A 25 2.97 6.56 -2.61
N PRO A 26 2.94 7.87 -2.94
CA PRO A 26 2.94 9.01 -2.03
C PRO A 26 1.58 9.28 -1.36
N ALA A 27 1.58 10.19 -0.38
CA ALA A 27 0.37 10.83 0.17
C ALA A 27 0.32 12.35 -0.12
N PHE A 28 1.24 12.89 -0.92
CA PHE A 28 1.40 14.35 -1.06
C PHE A 28 0.28 15.03 -1.87
N MET A 29 -0.47 14.27 -2.69
CA MET A 29 -1.71 14.70 -3.37
C MET A 29 -2.91 13.78 -3.05
N SER A 30 -2.73 12.80 -2.16
CA SER A 30 -3.75 11.79 -1.79
C SER A 30 -4.48 11.22 -3.02
N GLY A 31 -5.82 11.09 -3.00
CA GLY A 31 -6.64 10.62 -4.12
C GLY A 31 -8.14 10.70 -3.84
N ARG A 32 -8.97 10.07 -4.68
CA ARG A 32 -10.41 10.32 -4.73
C ARG A 32 -11.22 9.86 -3.52
N ILE A 33 -11.92 10.82 -2.92
CA ILE A 33 -12.89 10.61 -1.85
C ILE A 33 -14.31 10.66 -2.41
N ALA A 34 -15.04 9.54 -2.30
CA ALA A 34 -16.43 9.45 -2.75
C ALA A 34 -17.41 10.03 -1.71
N ASP A 35 -17.20 9.71 -0.42
CA ASP A 35 -18.12 10.09 0.65
C ASP A 35 -17.42 10.15 2.02
N VAL A 36 -17.98 10.92 2.95
CA VAL A 36 -17.41 11.14 4.28
C VAL A 36 -18.51 11.21 5.34
N ALA A 37 -18.34 10.46 6.43
CA ALA A 37 -19.22 10.51 7.59
C ALA A 37 -18.44 10.89 8.87
N ILE A 38 -18.91 11.92 9.57
CA ILE A 38 -18.43 12.32 10.90
C ILE A 38 -19.34 11.68 11.95
N ASP A 39 -18.76 11.04 12.97
CA ASP A 39 -19.51 10.46 14.08
C ASP A 39 -20.27 11.58 14.83
N PRO A 40 -21.61 11.47 14.97
CA PRO A 40 -22.44 12.51 15.56
C PRO A 40 -22.23 12.67 17.08
N THR A 41 -21.57 11.73 17.74
CA THR A 41 -21.30 11.72 19.18
C THR A 41 -19.84 12.06 19.51
N ASN A 42 -18.93 11.93 18.54
CA ASN A 42 -17.53 12.27 18.69
C ASN A 42 -16.94 12.77 17.37
N GLU A 43 -16.90 14.09 17.20
CA GLU A 43 -16.42 14.73 15.97
C GLU A 43 -14.93 14.48 15.62
N ASN A 44 -14.17 13.78 16.46
CA ASN A 44 -12.81 13.32 16.12
C ASN A 44 -12.81 11.99 15.35
N THR A 45 -13.95 11.30 15.27
CA THR A 45 -14.08 10.01 14.57
C THR A 45 -14.74 10.23 13.22
N TRP A 46 -14.02 9.88 12.16
CA TRP A 46 -14.51 9.98 10.78
C TRP A 46 -14.35 8.64 10.08
N TYR A 47 -15.26 8.37 9.15
CA TYR A 47 -15.11 7.31 8.17
C TYR A 47 -15.13 7.92 6.77
N VAL A 48 -14.23 7.45 5.93
CA VAL A 48 -13.97 8.02 4.61
C VAL A 48 -14.10 6.88 3.59
N ALA A 49 -15.06 7.03 2.68
CA ALA A 49 -15.24 6.16 1.54
C ALA A 49 -14.33 6.64 0.40
N VAL A 50 -13.40 5.79 -0.01
CA VAL A 50 -12.47 6.09 -1.11
C VAL A 50 -13.01 5.42 -2.38
N GLY A 51 -13.13 6.18 -3.47
CA GLY A 51 -13.72 5.68 -4.73
C GLY A 51 -13.01 4.43 -5.27
N SER A 52 -11.71 4.31 -5.02
CA SER A 52 -10.89 3.12 -5.33
C SER A 52 -9.80 2.88 -4.27
N GLY A 53 -10.17 2.59 -3.01
CA GLY A 53 -9.14 2.40 -1.96
C GLY A 53 -9.68 1.96 -0.60
N GLY A 54 -10.88 1.39 -0.56
CA GLY A 54 -11.53 0.90 0.65
C GLY A 54 -12.09 2.01 1.54
N VAL A 55 -12.28 1.67 2.83
CA VAL A 55 -12.81 2.59 3.84
C VAL A 55 -11.73 2.88 4.88
N TRP A 56 -11.54 4.17 5.16
CA TRP A 56 -10.53 4.67 6.09
C TRP A 56 -11.19 5.27 7.32
N LYS A 57 -10.64 4.96 8.49
CA LYS A 57 -11.11 5.46 9.77
C LYS A 57 -10.04 6.28 10.47
N THR A 58 -10.46 7.38 11.09
CA THR A 58 -9.68 8.09 12.11
C THR A 58 -10.49 8.20 13.40
N THR A 59 -9.79 8.37 14.53
CA THR A 59 -10.40 8.66 15.86
C THR A 59 -9.80 9.91 16.50
N ASN A 60 -8.95 10.63 15.75
CA ASN A 60 -8.20 11.81 16.19
C ASN A 60 -8.14 12.88 15.09
N ALA A 61 -9.26 13.07 14.40
CA ALA A 61 -9.47 14.12 13.40
C ALA A 61 -8.38 14.15 12.31
N GLY A 62 -8.05 12.97 11.76
CA GLY A 62 -7.13 12.82 10.63
C GLY A 62 -5.65 12.81 10.99
N THR A 63 -5.29 12.85 12.29
CA THR A 63 -3.88 12.75 12.72
C THR A 63 -3.29 11.39 12.34
N THR A 64 -4.06 10.31 12.49
CA THR A 64 -3.69 8.96 12.05
C THR A 64 -4.90 8.25 11.46
N TRP A 65 -4.63 7.28 10.60
CA TRP A 65 -5.67 6.53 9.89
C TRP A 65 -5.47 5.02 9.99
N THR A 66 -6.57 4.29 9.85
CA THR A 66 -6.61 2.83 9.73
C THR A 66 -7.50 2.47 8.56
N SER A 67 -6.99 1.68 7.60
CA SER A 67 -7.87 1.03 6.63
C SER A 67 -8.68 -0.03 7.37
N VAL A 68 -10.00 0.03 7.24
CA VAL A 68 -10.93 -0.88 7.92
C VAL A 68 -11.62 -1.82 6.95
N PHE A 69 -11.22 -1.84 5.66
CA PHE A 69 -11.91 -2.58 4.60
C PHE A 69 -11.00 -3.42 3.70
N ASP A 70 -9.69 -3.51 4.00
CA ASP A 70 -8.70 -4.18 3.14
C ASP A 70 -8.98 -5.69 2.95
N ASP A 71 -9.66 -6.34 3.91
CA ASP A 71 -10.00 -7.77 3.86
C ASP A 71 -11.31 -8.08 3.11
N GLN A 72 -12.00 -7.07 2.56
CA GLN A 72 -13.26 -7.26 1.83
C GLN A 72 -13.03 -7.45 0.33
N VAL A 73 -14.03 -8.01 -0.36
CA VAL A 73 -13.92 -8.36 -1.79
C VAL A 73 -13.87 -7.13 -2.69
N SER A 74 -14.57 -6.05 -2.33
CA SER A 74 -14.55 -4.80 -3.09
C SER A 74 -13.66 -3.76 -2.41
N TYR A 75 -12.89 -3.02 -3.21
CA TYR A 75 -12.14 -1.85 -2.78
C TYR A 75 -12.75 -0.53 -3.28
N SER A 76 -13.72 -0.59 -4.20
CA SER A 76 -14.40 0.60 -4.73
C SER A 76 -15.62 0.90 -3.87
N ILE A 77 -15.69 2.12 -3.34
CA ILE A 77 -16.74 2.51 -2.39
C ILE A 77 -17.55 3.69 -2.95
N GLY A 78 -18.88 3.57 -2.93
CA GLY A 78 -19.80 4.59 -3.43
C GLY A 78 -20.42 5.47 -2.35
N CYS A 79 -20.68 4.93 -1.16
CA CYS A 79 -21.21 5.72 -0.05
C CYS A 79 -20.93 5.07 1.30
N ILE A 80 -21.00 5.88 2.36
CA ILE A 80 -20.87 5.43 3.74
C ILE A 80 -21.90 6.12 4.65
N THR A 81 -22.45 5.38 5.60
CA THR A 81 -23.44 5.93 6.54
C THR A 81 -23.27 5.34 7.92
N ILE A 82 -23.35 6.21 8.93
CA ILE A 82 -23.36 5.84 10.34
C ILE A 82 -24.82 5.75 10.79
N ASP A 83 -25.18 4.70 11.51
CA ASP A 83 -26.51 4.58 12.09
C ASP A 83 -26.73 5.70 13.14
N PRO A 84 -27.75 6.57 12.95
CA PRO A 84 -27.99 7.69 13.86
C PRO A 84 -28.43 7.25 15.26
N SER A 85 -28.99 6.05 15.41
CA SER A 85 -29.44 5.48 16.68
C SER A 85 -28.32 4.73 17.42
N ASN A 86 -27.30 4.26 16.69
CA ASN A 86 -26.15 3.53 17.23
C ASN A 86 -24.88 3.77 16.40
N PRO A 87 -24.03 4.74 16.76
CA PRO A 87 -22.83 5.08 16.01
C PRO A 87 -21.77 3.97 15.87
N HIS A 88 -21.92 2.84 16.58
CA HIS A 88 -21.10 1.65 16.37
C HIS A 88 -21.45 0.87 15.10
N THR A 89 -22.64 1.11 14.54
CA THR A 89 -23.13 0.45 13.33
C THR A 89 -22.86 1.30 12.10
N ILE A 90 -22.08 0.76 11.18
CA ILE A 90 -21.67 1.44 9.94
C ILE A 90 -22.15 0.63 8.75
N TRP A 91 -22.71 1.32 7.76
CA TRP A 91 -23.11 0.76 6.47
C TRP A 91 -22.26 1.34 5.35
N VAL A 92 -21.85 0.47 4.43
CA VAL A 92 -21.01 0.81 3.28
C VAL A 92 -21.66 0.28 2.03
N GLY A 93 -21.84 1.15 1.04
CA GLY A 93 -22.24 0.78 -0.32
C GLY A 93 -21.00 0.68 -1.21
N THR A 94 -20.81 -0.45 -1.87
CA THR A 94 -19.67 -0.66 -2.78
C THR A 94 -19.98 -0.25 -4.21
N GLY A 95 -18.92 0.05 -4.96
CA GLY A 95 -18.93 0.61 -6.31
C GLY A 95 -19.23 2.09 -6.33
N GLU A 96 -18.29 2.88 -6.85
CA GLU A 96 -18.39 4.33 -6.94
C GLU A 96 -19.68 4.78 -7.66
N ASN A 97 -20.31 5.85 -7.17
CA ASN A 97 -21.66 6.27 -7.56
C ASN A 97 -21.71 7.27 -8.73
N VAL A 98 -20.68 7.25 -9.57
CA VAL A 98 -20.52 8.11 -10.76
C VAL A 98 -20.69 7.32 -12.05
N GLY A 99 -20.87 8.01 -13.18
CA GLY A 99 -20.93 7.43 -14.53
C GLY A 99 -19.57 7.34 -15.23
N GLY A 100 -18.46 7.36 -14.49
CA GLY A 100 -17.09 7.45 -15.00
C GLY A 100 -16.61 6.18 -15.73
N ARG A 101 -15.57 6.31 -16.58
CA ARG A 101 -14.96 5.15 -17.28
C ARG A 101 -13.97 4.33 -16.45
N HIS A 102 -13.43 4.93 -15.38
CA HIS A 102 -12.38 4.33 -14.55
C HIS A 102 -12.94 3.56 -13.36
N VAL A 103 -14.24 3.68 -13.08
CA VAL A 103 -14.85 3.20 -11.84
C VAL A 103 -14.71 1.70 -11.70
N GLY A 104 -14.37 1.24 -10.50
CA GLY A 104 -14.46 -0.18 -10.14
C GLY A 104 -15.90 -0.58 -9.84
N TYR A 105 -16.23 -1.85 -10.01
CA TYR A 105 -17.53 -2.38 -9.61
C TYR A 105 -17.50 -2.88 -8.16
N GLY A 106 -18.64 -2.74 -7.48
CA GLY A 106 -18.90 -3.26 -6.15
C GLY A 106 -19.56 -4.64 -6.15
N ASP A 107 -19.65 -5.22 -4.96
CA ASP A 107 -20.35 -6.48 -4.68
C ASP A 107 -21.48 -6.31 -3.64
N GLY A 108 -22.08 -5.12 -3.62
CA GLY A 108 -23.29 -4.81 -2.85
C GLY A 108 -23.02 -3.96 -1.62
N ILE A 109 -23.64 -4.34 -0.49
CA ILE A 109 -23.63 -3.55 0.74
C ILE A 109 -23.02 -4.31 1.92
N TYR A 110 -22.32 -3.59 2.79
CA TYR A 110 -21.69 -4.14 3.98
C TYR A 110 -22.18 -3.44 5.24
N ARG A 111 -22.26 -4.22 6.33
CA ARG A 111 -22.58 -3.74 7.67
C ARG A 111 -21.46 -4.12 8.63
N SER A 112 -21.04 -3.17 9.46
CA SER A 112 -20.23 -3.40 10.64
C SER A 112 -21.02 -3.03 11.88
N GLU A 113 -20.85 -3.77 12.97
CA GLU A 113 -21.47 -3.49 14.28
C GLU A 113 -20.44 -3.13 15.36
N ASP A 114 -19.17 -3.04 14.99
CA ASP A 114 -18.03 -2.89 15.90
C ASP A 114 -17.09 -1.76 15.47
N ASN A 115 -17.66 -0.70 14.88
CA ASN A 115 -16.95 0.49 14.42
C ASN A 115 -15.96 0.22 13.26
N GLY A 116 -16.31 -0.71 12.37
CA GLY A 116 -15.55 -1.07 11.17
C GLY A 116 -14.51 -2.17 11.36
N ARG A 117 -14.43 -2.84 12.51
CA ARG A 117 -13.40 -3.89 12.71
C ARG A 117 -13.75 -5.18 11.97
N THR A 118 -15.03 -5.52 11.92
CA THR A 118 -15.55 -6.65 11.15
C THR A 118 -16.71 -6.19 10.29
N TRP A 119 -16.84 -6.82 9.12
CA TRP A 119 -17.86 -6.52 8.14
C TRP A 119 -18.59 -7.77 7.69
N LYS A 120 -19.87 -7.59 7.38
CA LYS A 120 -20.70 -8.61 6.76
C LYS A 120 -21.35 -8.05 5.50
N ASN A 121 -21.17 -8.73 4.38
CA ASN A 121 -21.91 -8.44 3.15
C ASN A 121 -23.40 -8.79 3.37
N MET A 122 -24.28 -7.82 3.15
CA MET A 122 -25.73 -7.89 3.42
C MET A 122 -26.56 -8.08 2.14
N GLY A 123 -25.94 -8.42 1.00
CA GLY A 123 -26.63 -8.69 -0.26
C GLY A 123 -26.48 -7.57 -1.29
N LEU A 124 -27.38 -7.57 -2.28
CA LEU A 124 -27.32 -6.69 -3.47
C LEU A 124 -26.03 -6.85 -4.30
N LYS A 125 -25.51 -8.08 -4.41
CA LYS A 125 -24.21 -8.37 -5.03
C LYS A 125 -24.09 -8.01 -6.51
N GLU A 126 -25.20 -8.01 -7.23
CA GLU A 126 -25.24 -7.64 -8.64
C GLU A 126 -25.64 -6.17 -8.84
N SER A 127 -25.67 -5.35 -7.78
CA SER A 127 -26.00 -3.92 -7.92
C SER A 127 -24.85 -3.15 -8.57
N GLN A 128 -23.61 -3.62 -8.39
CA GLN A 128 -22.33 -3.03 -8.80
C GLN A 128 -22.05 -1.59 -8.33
N HIS A 129 -23.05 -0.72 -8.18
CA HIS A 129 -22.90 0.68 -7.77
C HIS A 129 -24.02 1.06 -6.81
N ILE A 130 -23.64 1.31 -5.56
CA ILE A 130 -24.56 1.78 -4.51
C ILE A 130 -24.30 3.26 -4.26
N SER A 131 -25.30 4.08 -4.55
CA SER A 131 -25.16 5.54 -4.49
C SER A 131 -25.45 6.12 -3.12
N LYS A 132 -26.38 5.51 -2.37
CA LYS A 132 -26.80 6.02 -1.07
C LYS A 132 -27.46 4.95 -0.24
N ILE A 133 -27.21 5.00 1.07
CA ILE A 133 -27.89 4.20 2.09
C ILE A 133 -28.47 5.19 3.09
N ILE A 134 -29.77 5.09 3.38
CA ILE A 134 -30.38 5.87 4.47
C ILE A 134 -31.08 4.93 5.44
N LEU A 135 -30.99 5.25 6.73
CA LEU A 135 -31.59 4.48 7.80
C LEU A 135 -32.78 5.23 8.38
N HIS A 136 -33.77 4.49 8.85
CA HIS A 136 -34.87 5.07 9.60
C HIS A 136 -34.34 5.62 10.94
N PRO A 137 -34.67 6.87 11.31
CA PRO A 137 -34.04 7.59 12.43
C PRO A 137 -34.24 6.91 13.80
N GLU A 138 -35.34 6.16 13.95
CA GLU A 138 -35.73 5.52 15.21
C GLU A 138 -35.82 3.99 15.13
N ASN A 139 -35.58 3.37 13.97
CA ASN A 139 -35.75 1.93 13.77
C ASN A 139 -34.64 1.36 12.89
N PRO A 140 -33.57 0.78 13.46
CA PRO A 140 -32.41 0.32 12.70
C PRO A 140 -32.70 -0.88 11.78
N ASP A 141 -33.86 -1.52 11.90
CA ASP A 141 -34.26 -2.61 11.01
C ASP A 141 -34.81 -2.12 9.66
N ILE A 142 -35.18 -0.83 9.54
CA ILE A 142 -35.71 -0.22 8.32
C ILE A 142 -34.62 0.59 7.62
N ILE A 143 -34.26 0.16 6.42
CA ILE A 143 -33.16 0.74 5.64
C ILE A 143 -33.59 0.83 4.17
N TRP A 144 -33.20 1.92 3.50
CA TRP A 144 -33.39 2.09 2.07
C TRP A 144 -32.04 2.24 1.37
N VAL A 145 -31.91 1.60 0.21
CA VAL A 145 -30.68 1.55 -0.57
C VAL A 145 -30.98 1.98 -2.00
N ALA A 146 -30.32 3.05 -2.44
CA ALA A 146 -30.34 3.55 -3.80
C ALA A 146 -29.27 2.83 -4.63
N ALA A 147 -29.70 1.79 -5.37
CA ALA A 147 -28.84 1.05 -6.28
C ALA A 147 -28.97 1.60 -7.70
N GLN A 148 -27.87 2.16 -8.23
CA GLN A 148 -27.82 2.63 -9.61
C GLN A 148 -27.83 1.46 -10.60
N GLY A 149 -27.31 0.30 -10.19
CA GLY A 149 -27.14 -0.85 -11.06
C GLY A 149 -25.84 -0.82 -11.85
N PRO A 150 -25.53 -1.92 -12.58
CA PRO A 150 -24.40 -1.99 -13.49
C PRO A 150 -24.36 -0.80 -14.46
N LEU A 151 -23.18 -0.21 -14.63
CA LEU A 151 -22.96 0.89 -15.56
C LEU A 151 -22.86 0.41 -17.02
N TRP A 152 -22.29 -0.79 -17.22
CA TRP A 152 -21.94 -1.34 -18.53
C TRP A 152 -22.88 -2.43 -19.04
N ASN A 153 -23.91 -2.77 -18.26
CA ASN A 153 -24.90 -3.77 -18.61
C ASN A 153 -26.30 -3.34 -18.15
N LYS A 154 -27.33 -3.96 -18.72
CA LYS A 154 -28.73 -3.80 -18.30
C LYS A 154 -29.13 -4.80 -17.22
N GLY A 155 -30.21 -4.50 -16.53
CA GLY A 155 -30.85 -5.41 -15.58
C GLY A 155 -30.14 -5.44 -14.22
N ASP A 156 -30.02 -6.64 -13.67
CA ASP A 156 -29.48 -6.93 -12.33
C ASP A 156 -30.16 -6.17 -11.19
N GLN A 157 -29.44 -5.94 -10.10
CA GLN A 157 -29.96 -5.36 -8.87
C GLN A 157 -29.92 -3.82 -8.91
N ARG A 158 -30.64 -3.24 -9.88
CA ARG A 158 -30.90 -1.79 -9.96
C ARG A 158 -32.25 -1.39 -9.37
N GLY A 159 -32.36 -0.16 -8.89
CA GLY A 159 -33.59 0.41 -8.31
C GLY A 159 -33.43 0.82 -6.85
N LEU A 160 -34.54 1.14 -6.19
CA LEU A 160 -34.58 1.34 -4.75
C LEU A 160 -34.95 0.03 -4.04
N TYR A 161 -34.15 -0.35 -3.06
CA TYR A 161 -34.42 -1.49 -2.20
C TYR A 161 -34.73 -1.05 -0.79
N LYS A 162 -35.71 -1.71 -0.16
CA LYS A 162 -36.08 -1.54 1.25
C LYS A 162 -35.90 -2.86 1.98
N THR A 163 -35.47 -2.77 3.24
CA THR A 163 -35.52 -3.85 4.21
C THR A 163 -36.30 -3.39 5.44
N THR A 164 -36.86 -4.35 6.17
CA THR A 164 -37.53 -4.14 7.47
C THR A 164 -37.05 -5.15 8.52
N ASP A 165 -35.97 -5.88 8.23
CA ASP A 165 -35.41 -6.94 9.08
C ASP A 165 -33.89 -6.77 9.34
N GLY A 166 -33.41 -5.53 9.19
CA GLY A 166 -32.00 -5.16 9.42
C GLY A 166 -31.06 -5.61 8.29
N GLY A 167 -31.59 -5.75 7.06
CA GLY A 167 -30.85 -6.09 5.85
C GLY A 167 -30.69 -7.59 5.59
N LYS A 168 -31.45 -8.46 6.27
CA LYS A 168 -31.44 -9.91 6.00
C LYS A 168 -32.15 -10.23 4.69
N SER A 169 -33.18 -9.45 4.35
CA SER A 169 -33.87 -9.52 3.06
C SER A 169 -34.13 -8.12 2.49
N TRP A 170 -34.21 -8.04 1.16
CA TRP A 170 -34.38 -6.80 0.41
C TRP A 170 -35.54 -6.92 -0.58
N ILE A 171 -36.41 -5.92 -0.59
CA ILE A 171 -37.54 -5.80 -1.52
C ILE A 171 -37.28 -4.59 -2.41
N LYS A 172 -37.32 -4.78 -3.73
CA LYS A 172 -37.29 -3.65 -4.67
C LYS A 172 -38.65 -2.94 -4.64
N THR A 173 -38.66 -1.63 -4.40
CA THR A 173 -39.90 -0.84 -4.33
C THR A 173 -40.00 0.26 -5.41
N LEU A 174 -38.91 0.56 -6.13
CA LEU A 174 -38.89 1.51 -7.25
C LEU A 174 -37.83 1.12 -8.30
N GLY A 175 -38.13 1.31 -9.59
CA GLY A 175 -37.17 1.10 -10.71
C GLY A 175 -37.37 -0.22 -11.46
N ASP A 176 -38.41 -0.29 -12.30
CA ASP A 176 -38.81 -1.51 -13.02
C ASP A 176 -38.19 -1.66 -14.41
N ASP A 177 -37.51 -0.63 -14.93
CA ASP A 177 -36.87 -0.63 -16.25
C ASP A 177 -35.41 -1.13 -16.17
N GLU A 178 -34.99 -1.91 -17.18
CA GLU A 178 -33.69 -2.58 -17.20
C GLU A 178 -32.48 -1.62 -17.30
N TRP A 179 -32.68 -0.36 -17.67
CA TRP A 179 -31.63 0.66 -17.73
C TRP A 179 -31.75 1.72 -16.63
N THR A 180 -32.76 1.60 -15.76
CA THR A 180 -33.14 2.64 -14.81
C THR A 180 -32.90 2.19 -13.36
N GLY A 181 -31.90 2.79 -12.71
CA GLY A 181 -31.63 2.63 -11.29
C GLY A 181 -32.14 3.79 -10.45
N VAL A 182 -31.73 3.86 -9.19
CA VAL A 182 -31.95 5.03 -8.31
C VAL A 182 -30.61 5.61 -7.90
N THR A 183 -30.45 6.92 -8.07
CA THR A 183 -29.18 7.63 -7.83
C THR A 183 -29.16 8.45 -6.55
N ASP A 184 -30.32 8.79 -6.00
CA ASP A 184 -30.41 9.57 -4.77
C ASP A 184 -31.74 9.29 -4.05
N ILE A 185 -31.70 9.43 -2.73
CA ILE A 185 -32.84 9.32 -1.83
C ILE A 185 -32.65 10.24 -0.61
N VAL A 186 -33.73 10.90 -0.20
CA VAL A 186 -33.78 11.76 0.98
C VAL A 186 -35.05 11.51 1.78
N ILE A 187 -34.98 11.67 3.10
CA ILE A 187 -36.05 11.39 4.06
C ILE A 187 -36.36 12.63 4.89
N ASP A 188 -37.64 12.92 5.13
CA ASP A 188 -38.03 13.95 6.08
C ASP A 188 -37.78 13.45 7.50
N SER A 189 -36.84 14.08 8.22
CA SER A 189 -36.46 13.68 9.57
C SER A 189 -37.59 13.80 10.60
N ARG A 190 -38.65 14.56 10.30
CA ARG A 190 -39.84 14.71 11.16
C ARG A 190 -40.88 13.61 10.90
N ASN A 191 -40.85 13.01 9.71
CA ASN A 191 -41.78 11.98 9.29
C ASN A 191 -41.09 11.00 8.32
N PRO A 192 -40.57 9.88 8.83
CA PRO A 192 -39.83 8.91 8.02
C PRO A 192 -40.69 8.17 6.98
N ASP A 193 -42.01 8.34 6.99
CA ASP A 193 -42.88 7.86 5.90
C ASP A 193 -42.81 8.73 4.64
N LEU A 194 -42.31 9.96 4.75
CA LEU A 194 -42.18 10.91 3.64
C LEU A 194 -40.76 10.85 3.07
N LEU A 195 -40.62 10.25 1.88
CA LEU A 195 -39.34 10.11 1.18
C LEU A 195 -39.43 10.65 -0.24
N TYR A 196 -38.27 11.05 -0.77
CA TYR A 196 -38.10 11.39 -2.18
C TYR A 196 -36.95 10.61 -2.76
N ALA A 197 -37.15 10.03 -3.94
CA ALA A 197 -36.13 9.26 -4.65
C ALA A 197 -36.01 9.73 -6.10
N ALA A 198 -34.79 9.68 -6.62
CA ALA A 198 -34.47 10.03 -8.00
C ALA A 198 -34.09 8.78 -8.80
N THR A 199 -34.91 8.41 -9.79
CA THR A 199 -34.52 7.38 -10.75
C THR A 199 -33.59 7.97 -11.80
N TRP A 200 -32.64 7.16 -12.27
CA TRP A 200 -31.65 7.54 -13.27
C TRP A 200 -31.49 6.44 -14.31
N GLN A 201 -31.84 6.76 -15.55
CA GLN A 201 -31.59 5.92 -16.71
C GLN A 201 -30.19 6.22 -17.28
N ARG A 202 -29.30 5.22 -17.31
CA ARG A 202 -27.93 5.42 -17.81
C ARG A 202 -27.31 4.16 -18.40
N HIS A 203 -26.35 4.35 -19.29
CA HIS A 203 -25.49 3.28 -19.80
C HIS A 203 -24.19 3.86 -20.36
N ARG A 204 -23.08 3.16 -20.14
CA ARG A 204 -21.78 3.47 -20.74
C ARG A 204 -21.21 2.25 -21.43
N ASN A 205 -20.60 2.46 -22.60
CA ASN A 205 -19.68 1.49 -23.18
C ASN A 205 -18.38 2.21 -23.62
N VAL A 206 -17.50 1.50 -24.34
CA VAL A 206 -16.23 2.08 -24.82
C VAL A 206 -16.48 3.29 -25.74
N ALA A 207 -17.49 3.21 -26.61
CA ALA A 207 -17.72 4.20 -27.67
C ALA A 207 -18.50 5.44 -27.20
N ALA A 208 -19.40 5.29 -26.23
CA ALA A 208 -20.33 6.34 -25.86
C ALA A 208 -20.88 6.20 -24.43
N TYR A 209 -21.40 7.32 -23.92
CA TYR A 209 -22.15 7.40 -22.67
C TYR A 209 -23.49 8.11 -22.91
N MET A 210 -24.56 7.53 -22.35
CA MET A 210 -25.92 8.04 -22.38
C MET A 210 -26.39 8.23 -20.94
N GLY A 211 -26.52 9.50 -20.53
CA GLY A 211 -26.72 9.87 -19.12
C GLY A 211 -28.16 10.14 -18.71
N GLY A 212 -29.16 9.78 -19.52
CA GLY A 212 -30.56 10.06 -19.20
C GLY A 212 -31.54 9.40 -20.16
N GLY A 213 -32.82 9.63 -19.90
CA GLY A 213 -33.91 9.10 -20.72
C GLY A 213 -35.27 9.15 -20.00
N PRO A 214 -36.33 8.58 -20.62
CA PRO A 214 -37.68 8.60 -20.08
C PRO A 214 -37.86 7.91 -18.72
N GLY A 215 -36.94 7.01 -18.35
CA GLY A 215 -36.93 6.31 -17.06
C GLY A 215 -36.49 7.18 -15.88
N SER A 216 -35.79 8.30 -16.13
CA SER A 216 -35.36 9.22 -15.08
C SER A 216 -36.51 10.07 -14.54
N GLY A 217 -36.46 10.42 -13.25
CA GLY A 217 -37.44 11.32 -12.64
C GLY A 217 -37.45 11.31 -11.12
N ILE A 218 -38.22 12.24 -10.55
CA ILE A 218 -38.38 12.40 -9.11
C ILE A 218 -39.67 11.73 -8.65
N HIS A 219 -39.57 10.95 -7.57
CA HIS A 219 -40.67 10.20 -6.99
C HIS A 219 -40.83 10.57 -5.52
N ARG A 220 -42.06 10.52 -5.01
CA ARG A 220 -42.38 10.73 -3.60
C ARG A 220 -43.13 9.54 -3.03
N SER A 221 -42.74 9.08 -1.85
CA SER A 221 -43.50 8.14 -1.04
C SER A 221 -44.07 8.86 0.19
N THR A 222 -45.23 8.41 0.65
CA THR A 222 -45.86 8.86 1.90
C THR A 222 -46.19 7.69 2.83
N ASP A 223 -45.60 6.52 2.59
CA ASP A 223 -45.83 5.25 3.28
C ASP A 223 -44.52 4.51 3.58
N GLY A 224 -43.42 5.25 3.79
CA GLY A 224 -42.16 4.64 4.17
C GLY A 224 -41.46 3.93 3.00
N GLY A 225 -41.75 4.32 1.77
CA GLY A 225 -41.11 3.80 0.56
C GLY A 225 -41.68 2.49 0.04
N ASP A 226 -42.89 2.11 0.47
CA ASP A 226 -43.60 0.94 -0.05
C ASP A 226 -44.23 1.22 -1.40
N THR A 227 -44.78 2.43 -1.59
CA THR A 227 -45.29 2.89 -2.88
C THR A 227 -44.77 4.28 -3.24
N TRP A 228 -44.72 4.57 -4.55
CA TRP A 228 -44.09 5.77 -5.08
C TRP A 228 -44.97 6.47 -6.11
N GLN A 229 -45.14 7.79 -5.94
CA GLN A 229 -45.80 8.67 -6.89
C GLN A 229 -44.74 9.44 -7.69
N LYS A 230 -44.75 9.30 -9.02
CA LYS A 230 -43.92 10.15 -9.91
C LYS A 230 -44.39 11.60 -9.84
N LEU A 231 -43.46 12.53 -9.70
CA LEU A 231 -43.70 13.98 -9.66
C LEU A 231 -43.42 14.58 -11.04
N GLU A 232 -44.32 15.45 -11.51
CA GLU A 232 -44.22 16.04 -12.85
C GLU A 232 -44.56 17.54 -12.88
N THR A 233 -45.28 18.04 -11.87
CA THR A 233 -45.79 19.42 -11.88
C THR A 233 -44.65 20.42 -11.67
N GLY A 234 -44.38 21.22 -12.71
CA GLY A 234 -43.32 22.24 -12.70
C GLY A 234 -41.92 21.72 -13.03
N LEU A 235 -41.79 20.42 -13.33
CA LEU A 235 -40.55 19.78 -13.77
C LEU A 235 -40.40 19.79 -15.31
N PRO A 236 -39.19 19.54 -15.83
CA PRO A 236 -38.92 19.45 -17.27
C PRO A 236 -39.80 18.43 -18.01
N LYS A 237 -40.09 18.74 -19.28
CA LYS A 237 -40.78 17.82 -20.21
C LYS A 237 -39.84 17.03 -21.12
N SER A 238 -38.58 17.44 -21.20
CA SER A 238 -37.50 16.75 -21.93
C SER A 238 -37.05 15.51 -21.16
N ASN A 239 -36.10 14.73 -21.70
CA ASN A 239 -35.49 13.70 -20.87
C ASN A 239 -34.73 14.34 -19.72
N MET A 240 -34.70 13.64 -18.59
CA MET A 240 -33.90 13.98 -17.43
C MET A 240 -32.73 12.99 -17.32
N GLY A 241 -31.59 13.47 -16.82
CA GLY A 241 -30.38 12.70 -16.55
C GLY A 241 -30.16 12.45 -15.06
N LYS A 242 -28.91 12.56 -14.59
CA LYS A 242 -28.60 12.43 -13.15
C LYS A 242 -29.33 13.54 -12.37
N ILE A 243 -29.85 13.19 -11.18
CA ILE A 243 -30.58 14.12 -10.30
C ILE A 243 -29.99 14.02 -8.89
N GLY A 244 -29.56 15.15 -8.33
CA GLY A 244 -29.24 15.27 -6.91
C GLY A 244 -30.37 15.93 -6.13
N LEU A 245 -30.68 15.41 -4.95
CA LEU A 245 -31.77 15.86 -4.07
C LEU A 245 -31.22 16.37 -2.74
N ALA A 246 -31.81 17.44 -2.22
CA ALA A 246 -31.59 17.89 -0.86
C ALA A 246 -32.92 18.31 -0.20
N ILE A 247 -33.05 18.04 1.09
CA ILE A 247 -34.13 18.57 1.94
C ILE A 247 -33.51 19.63 2.85
N SER A 248 -34.20 20.77 3.04
CA SER A 248 -33.72 21.76 4.01
C SER A 248 -33.81 21.19 5.43
N PRO A 249 -32.69 21.07 6.17
CA PRO A 249 -32.71 20.57 7.54
C PRO A 249 -33.43 21.53 8.50
N GLN A 250 -33.52 22.82 8.16
CA GLN A 250 -34.20 23.85 8.96
C GLN A 250 -35.70 23.97 8.64
N ASN A 251 -36.10 23.63 7.41
CA ASN A 251 -37.51 23.57 7.01
C ASN A 251 -37.76 22.41 6.01
N PRO A 252 -38.06 21.19 6.50
CA PRO A 252 -38.17 20.02 5.62
C PRO A 252 -39.38 20.02 4.66
N ASP A 253 -40.21 21.07 4.65
CA ASP A 253 -41.21 21.28 3.59
C ASP A 253 -40.56 21.70 2.25
N VAL A 254 -39.33 22.19 2.31
CA VAL A 254 -38.54 22.64 1.16
C VAL A 254 -37.61 21.53 0.67
N VAL A 255 -37.74 21.22 -0.63
CA VAL A 255 -36.92 20.22 -1.33
C VAL A 255 -36.28 20.87 -2.56
N TYR A 256 -35.00 20.59 -2.79
CA TYR A 256 -34.24 21.07 -3.94
C TYR A 256 -33.85 19.89 -4.83
N ALA A 257 -33.74 20.14 -6.13
CA ALA A 257 -33.29 19.16 -7.11
C ALA A 257 -32.38 19.81 -8.15
N ALA A 258 -31.17 19.27 -8.35
CA ALA A 258 -30.31 19.61 -9.48
C ALA A 258 -30.54 18.54 -10.57
N ILE A 259 -30.97 18.95 -11.76
CA ILE A 259 -31.45 18.04 -12.80
C ILE A 259 -30.65 18.23 -14.09
N GLU A 260 -29.99 17.18 -14.55
CA GLU A 260 -29.42 17.11 -15.90
C GLU A 260 -30.54 16.96 -16.94
N LEU A 261 -30.37 17.57 -18.10
CA LEU A 261 -31.28 17.55 -19.23
C LEU A 261 -30.54 17.23 -20.53
N ASP A 262 -31.32 17.02 -21.58
CA ASP A 262 -30.84 16.80 -22.95
C ASP A 262 -29.69 17.76 -23.33
N ARG A 263 -28.71 17.23 -24.09
CA ARG A 263 -27.51 17.94 -24.58
C ARG A 263 -26.68 18.61 -23.48
N ARG A 264 -26.47 17.90 -22.36
CA ARG A 264 -25.67 18.35 -21.21
C ARG A 264 -26.11 19.69 -20.61
N THR A 265 -27.38 20.06 -20.81
CA THR A 265 -27.97 21.21 -20.14
C THR A 265 -28.48 20.78 -18.76
N GLY A 266 -28.86 21.74 -17.91
CA GLY A 266 -29.44 21.39 -16.62
C GLY A 266 -30.05 22.60 -15.93
N ALA A 267 -30.67 22.34 -14.78
CA ALA A 267 -31.26 23.39 -13.96
C ALA A 267 -31.48 22.93 -12.52
N VAL A 268 -31.48 23.90 -11.59
CA VAL A 268 -31.87 23.69 -10.20
C VAL A 268 -33.34 24.06 -10.02
N TYR A 269 -34.08 23.17 -9.38
CA TYR A 269 -35.50 23.30 -9.05
C TYR A 269 -35.69 23.29 -7.54
N ARG A 270 -36.73 23.97 -7.08
CA ARG A 270 -37.12 24.02 -5.68
C ARG A 270 -38.62 23.80 -5.53
N SER A 271 -39.01 23.05 -4.52
CA SER A 271 -40.39 22.88 -4.08
C SER A 271 -40.52 23.40 -2.66
N GLU A 272 -41.57 24.17 -2.38
CA GLU A 272 -41.90 24.68 -1.03
C GLU A 272 -43.03 23.89 -0.36
N ASN A 273 -43.57 22.89 -1.05
CA ASN A 273 -44.78 22.17 -0.65
C ASN A 273 -44.59 20.67 -0.78
N ARG A 274 -43.45 20.16 -0.28
CA ARG A 274 -43.18 18.71 -0.17
C ARG A 274 -43.30 17.98 -1.52
N GLY A 275 -42.73 18.58 -2.57
CA GLY A 275 -42.73 18.04 -3.93
C GLY A 275 -44.07 18.15 -4.68
N GLY A 276 -45.09 18.82 -4.12
CA GLY A 276 -46.38 18.99 -4.77
C GLY A 276 -46.30 19.80 -6.08
N SER A 277 -45.42 20.79 -6.13
CA SER A 277 -45.08 21.54 -7.34
C SER A 277 -43.65 22.06 -7.26
N TRP A 278 -42.98 22.15 -8.40
CA TRP A 278 -41.61 22.62 -8.53
C TRP A 278 -41.52 23.95 -9.29
N GLN A 279 -40.56 24.77 -8.91
CA GLN A 279 -40.18 25.99 -9.62
C GLN A 279 -38.73 25.88 -10.07
N LYS A 280 -38.47 26.20 -11.34
CA LYS A 280 -37.11 26.37 -11.84
C LYS A 280 -36.49 27.63 -11.23
N MET A 281 -35.33 27.49 -10.60
CA MET A 281 -34.65 28.57 -9.90
C MET A 281 -33.54 29.19 -10.75
N SER A 282 -32.77 28.35 -11.45
CA SER A 282 -31.67 28.77 -12.34
C SER A 282 -31.36 27.68 -13.38
N ASP A 283 -30.47 28.01 -14.32
CA ASP A 283 -29.86 27.07 -15.28
C ASP A 283 -28.57 26.42 -14.73
N ALA A 284 -28.35 26.48 -13.41
CA ALA A 284 -27.17 25.90 -12.79
C ALA A 284 -27.17 24.38 -12.97
N VAL A 285 -26.01 23.86 -13.35
CA VAL A 285 -25.67 22.45 -13.56
C VAL A 285 -24.18 22.31 -13.30
N SER A 286 -23.72 21.12 -12.92
CA SER A 286 -22.28 20.85 -12.82
C SER A 286 -21.61 20.98 -14.19
N GLY A 287 -20.37 21.47 -14.20
CA GLY A 287 -19.61 21.75 -15.41
C GLY A 287 -18.46 20.77 -15.65
N ALA A 288 -17.64 21.08 -16.66
CA ALA A 288 -16.46 20.30 -17.07
C ALA A 288 -16.80 18.82 -17.30
N THR A 289 -16.37 17.88 -16.45
CA THR A 289 -16.73 16.45 -16.59
C THR A 289 -18.25 16.24 -16.65
N GLY A 290 -19.02 17.03 -15.89
CA GLY A 290 -20.47 17.13 -16.03
C GLY A 290 -21.30 16.24 -15.09
N PRO A 291 -22.65 16.23 -15.28
CA PRO A 291 -23.61 15.67 -14.32
C PRO A 291 -23.45 14.21 -13.97
N HIS A 292 -22.95 13.40 -14.91
CA HIS A 292 -22.72 11.98 -14.63
C HIS A 292 -21.68 11.76 -13.52
N TYR A 293 -20.81 12.75 -13.32
CA TYR A 293 -19.72 12.72 -12.38
C TYR A 293 -20.05 13.53 -11.12
N TYR A 294 -20.65 14.72 -11.29
CA TYR A 294 -21.06 15.60 -10.20
C TYR A 294 -22.52 16.00 -10.35
N GLN A 295 -23.39 15.80 -9.35
CA GLN A 295 -24.74 16.41 -9.39
C GLN A 295 -25.39 16.54 -8.00
N GLU A 296 -24.68 16.11 -6.97
CA GLU A 296 -25.16 16.03 -5.60
C GLU A 296 -25.41 17.44 -5.03
N LEU A 297 -26.49 17.56 -4.26
CA LEU A 297 -26.85 18.78 -3.55
C LEU A 297 -26.71 18.59 -2.04
N TYR A 298 -26.14 19.57 -1.37
CA TYR A 298 -26.06 19.64 0.09
C TYR A 298 -26.76 20.90 0.58
N ALA A 299 -27.73 20.77 1.48
CA ALA A 299 -28.35 21.90 2.15
C ALA A 299 -27.59 22.19 3.45
N SER A 300 -27.29 23.47 3.71
CA SER A 300 -26.61 23.87 4.95
C SER A 300 -27.50 23.56 6.17
N PRO A 301 -26.95 22.93 7.23
CA PRO A 301 -27.65 22.82 8.52
C PRO A 301 -27.74 24.14 9.28
N HIS A 302 -26.94 25.13 8.88
CA HIS A 302 -26.69 26.34 9.67
C HIS A 302 -27.35 27.60 9.08
N GLN A 303 -27.71 27.58 7.80
CA GLN A 303 -28.30 28.73 7.11
C GLN A 303 -29.40 28.32 6.13
N PHE A 304 -30.59 28.89 6.35
CA PHE A 304 -31.77 28.52 5.57
C PHE A 304 -31.60 28.96 4.11
N ASP A 305 -31.99 28.08 3.19
CA ASP A 305 -31.86 28.25 1.74
C ASP A 305 -30.40 28.39 1.21
N LYS A 306 -29.37 28.19 2.05
CA LYS A 306 -27.98 28.00 1.58
C LYS A 306 -27.79 26.56 1.10
N ILE A 307 -27.44 26.40 -0.18
CA ILE A 307 -27.21 25.09 -0.81
C ILE A 307 -25.89 25.07 -1.57
N PHE A 308 -25.25 23.90 -1.57
CA PHE A 308 -24.04 23.61 -2.32
C PHE A 308 -24.36 22.61 -3.42
N LEU A 309 -23.90 22.89 -4.64
CA LEU A 309 -23.95 21.99 -5.78
C LEU A 309 -22.52 21.52 -6.05
N VAL A 310 -22.33 20.21 -5.94
CA VAL A 310 -21.08 19.53 -6.22
C VAL A 310 -20.71 19.70 -7.69
N ASP A 311 -19.44 20.03 -7.94
CA ASP A 311 -18.87 20.37 -9.25
C ASP A 311 -17.32 20.34 -9.17
N VAL A 312 -16.64 20.36 -10.32
CA VAL A 312 -15.19 20.59 -10.43
C VAL A 312 -14.76 21.81 -9.63
N ARG A 313 -15.56 22.88 -9.67
CA ARG A 313 -15.44 24.05 -8.79
C ARG A 313 -16.75 24.21 -8.04
N MET A 314 -16.80 23.88 -6.76
CA MET A 314 -18.05 23.84 -5.99
C MET A 314 -18.88 25.11 -6.21
N GLN A 315 -20.18 24.96 -6.46
CA GLN A 315 -21.10 26.08 -6.58
C GLN A 315 -21.90 26.25 -5.30
N VAL A 316 -22.10 27.48 -4.84
CA VAL A 316 -22.89 27.80 -3.65
C VAL A 316 -23.95 28.84 -3.97
N SER A 317 -25.16 28.62 -3.46
CA SER A 317 -26.28 29.56 -3.49
C SER A 317 -26.72 29.88 -2.07
N GLU A 318 -27.09 31.13 -1.83
CA GLU A 318 -27.57 31.63 -0.53
C GLU A 318 -29.08 31.93 -0.56
N ASP A 319 -29.76 31.62 -1.67
CA ASP A 319 -31.14 32.04 -1.94
C ASP A 319 -32.00 30.94 -2.60
N GLY A 320 -31.72 29.69 -2.23
CA GLY A 320 -32.50 28.53 -2.64
C GLY A 320 -32.28 28.14 -4.11
N GLY A 321 -31.12 28.48 -4.68
CA GLY A 321 -30.70 28.09 -6.02
C GLY A 321 -31.00 29.10 -7.13
N LYS A 322 -31.41 30.34 -6.81
CA LYS A 322 -31.65 31.38 -7.82
C LYS A 322 -30.34 31.92 -8.39
N HIS A 323 -29.37 32.17 -7.52
CA HIS A 323 -28.05 32.64 -7.90
C HIS A 323 -26.98 31.74 -7.32
N PHE A 324 -26.04 31.32 -8.16
CA PHE A 324 -24.87 30.54 -7.77
C PHE A 324 -23.59 31.36 -7.98
N LYS A 325 -22.66 31.21 -7.05
CA LYS A 325 -21.27 31.66 -7.17
C LYS A 325 -20.34 30.47 -6.96
N ARG A 326 -19.09 30.56 -7.42
CA ARG A 326 -18.07 29.56 -7.07
C ARG A 326 -17.67 29.75 -5.60
N MET A 327 -17.56 28.64 -4.87
CA MET A 327 -16.99 28.60 -3.53
C MET A 327 -15.52 29.01 -3.58
N ASN A 328 -14.99 29.57 -2.48
CA ASN A 328 -13.56 29.83 -2.40
C ASN A 328 -12.80 28.51 -2.23
N GLU A 329 -11.97 28.17 -3.22
CA GLU A 329 -11.13 26.97 -3.24
C GLU A 329 -9.65 27.31 -3.39
N LYS A 330 -9.23 28.51 -2.98
CA LYS A 330 -7.84 28.94 -3.14
C LYS A 330 -6.89 27.97 -2.44
N PHE A 331 -5.93 27.43 -3.20
CA PHE A 331 -4.96 26.40 -2.77
C PHE A 331 -5.57 25.06 -2.33
N LYS A 332 -6.80 24.79 -2.75
CA LYS A 332 -7.48 23.51 -2.59
C LYS A 332 -7.65 22.84 -3.97
N HIS A 333 -7.61 21.51 -4.01
CA HIS A 333 -7.92 20.74 -5.21
C HIS A 333 -9.37 20.97 -5.69
N SER A 334 -9.58 20.94 -7.01
CA SER A 334 -10.92 20.90 -7.65
C SER A 334 -11.60 19.54 -7.42
N ASP A 335 -12.66 19.25 -8.17
CA ASP A 335 -13.22 17.90 -8.33
C ASP A 335 -13.81 17.39 -7.02
N ASN A 336 -14.79 18.14 -6.53
CA ASN A 336 -15.44 17.87 -5.26
C ASN A 336 -16.48 16.77 -5.42
N HIS A 337 -16.71 15.98 -4.36
CA HIS A 337 -17.71 14.89 -4.36
C HIS A 337 -18.60 14.90 -3.13
N SER A 338 -18.04 15.25 -1.98
CA SER A 338 -18.76 15.18 -0.70
C SER A 338 -18.46 16.36 0.21
N ILE A 339 -19.45 16.71 1.03
CA ILE A 339 -19.33 17.70 2.09
C ILE A 339 -19.91 17.11 3.38
N ALA A 340 -19.14 17.19 4.46
CA ALA A 340 -19.60 16.91 5.81
C ALA A 340 -19.55 18.17 6.68
N PHE A 341 -20.59 18.39 7.47
CA PHE A 341 -20.72 19.52 8.38
C PHE A 341 -20.60 19.05 9.83
N LYS A 342 -20.08 19.92 10.69
CA LYS A 342 -20.22 19.76 12.15
C LYS A 342 -21.54 20.33 12.62
N LYS A 343 -22.10 19.74 13.68
CA LYS A 343 -23.44 20.08 14.17
C LYS A 343 -23.52 21.45 14.83
N ASP A 344 -22.45 21.88 15.50
CA ASP A 344 -22.44 23.10 16.31
C ASP A 344 -21.46 24.17 15.80
N ASP A 345 -20.83 23.93 14.65
CA ASP A 345 -19.87 24.86 14.01
C ASP A 345 -20.34 25.27 12.61
N PRO A 346 -20.85 26.50 12.43
CA PRO A 346 -21.33 26.98 11.13
C PRO A 346 -20.21 27.27 10.12
N ASN A 347 -18.95 27.35 10.58
CA ASN A 347 -17.80 27.68 9.73
C ASN A 347 -17.02 26.44 9.30
N TYR A 348 -17.27 25.28 9.92
CA TYR A 348 -16.56 24.05 9.60
C TYR A 348 -17.18 23.32 8.41
N MET A 349 -16.32 22.95 7.46
CA MET A 349 -16.65 22.00 6.41
C MET A 349 -15.49 21.04 6.22
N LEU A 350 -15.79 19.76 6.04
CA LEU A 350 -14.87 18.74 5.56
C LEU A 350 -15.31 18.34 4.15
N VAL A 351 -14.41 18.47 3.17
CA VAL A 351 -14.71 18.28 1.76
C VAL A 351 -13.82 17.18 1.19
N GLY A 352 -14.46 16.18 0.57
CA GLY A 352 -13.80 15.14 -0.22
C GLY A 352 -13.70 15.53 -1.68
N THR A 353 -12.52 15.34 -2.28
CA THR A 353 -12.24 15.62 -3.68
C THR A 353 -11.42 14.51 -4.36
N ASP A 354 -11.13 14.66 -5.66
CA ASP A 354 -10.19 13.77 -6.38
C ASP A 354 -8.74 13.87 -5.86
N GLY A 355 -8.42 14.94 -5.14
CA GLY A 355 -7.11 15.17 -4.49
C GLY A 355 -7.09 14.94 -2.97
N GLY A 356 -8.11 14.27 -2.41
CA GLY A 356 -8.15 13.92 -0.98
C GLY A 356 -9.11 14.76 -0.13
N LEU A 357 -8.77 14.92 1.15
CA LEU A 357 -9.59 15.63 2.14
C LEU A 357 -9.05 17.03 2.44
N TYR A 358 -9.96 17.97 2.50
CA TYR A 358 -9.71 19.35 2.88
C TYR A 358 -10.71 19.80 3.93
N GLU A 359 -10.25 20.54 4.94
CA GLU A 359 -11.14 21.15 5.92
C GLU A 359 -10.90 22.64 6.07
N THR A 360 -11.94 23.35 6.48
CA THR A 360 -11.94 24.79 6.78
C THR A 360 -12.55 25.00 8.16
N PHE A 361 -12.12 26.05 8.85
CA PHE A 361 -12.66 26.50 10.15
C PHE A 361 -13.19 27.95 10.07
N ASP A 362 -13.27 28.50 8.86
CA ASP A 362 -13.49 29.92 8.60
C ASP A 362 -14.38 30.14 7.35
N ASP A 363 -15.38 29.27 7.14
CA ASP A 363 -16.33 29.33 6.01
C ASP A 363 -15.62 29.50 4.66
N THR A 364 -14.62 28.64 4.42
CA THR A 364 -13.86 28.52 3.17
C THR A 364 -12.83 29.64 2.90
N GLU A 365 -12.54 30.52 3.85
CA GLU A 365 -11.47 31.53 3.69
C GLU A 365 -10.09 30.86 3.55
N THR A 366 -9.82 29.83 4.36
CA THR A 366 -8.60 29.02 4.31
C THR A 366 -8.89 27.52 4.38
N TRP A 367 -7.96 26.72 3.84
CA TRP A 367 -8.09 25.27 3.76
C TRP A 367 -6.86 24.56 4.33
N ARG A 368 -7.09 23.49 5.10
CA ARG A 368 -6.07 22.55 5.55
C ARG A 368 -6.21 21.23 4.77
N PHE A 369 -5.14 20.82 4.11
CA PHE A 369 -5.05 19.55 3.38
C PHE A 369 -4.60 18.40 4.30
N VAL A 370 -5.25 17.24 4.19
CA VAL A 370 -4.87 15.99 4.87
C VAL A 370 -3.83 15.24 4.03
N ASN A 371 -2.55 15.46 4.33
CA ASN A 371 -1.42 14.98 3.51
C ASN A 371 -0.81 13.64 3.97
N ASN A 372 -1.59 12.78 4.63
CA ASN A 372 -1.12 11.52 5.21
C ASN A 372 -1.99 10.29 4.85
N LEU A 373 -2.82 10.43 3.81
CA LEU A 373 -3.61 9.36 3.18
C LEU A 373 -2.98 8.97 1.83
N PRO A 374 -2.33 7.79 1.72
CA PRO A 374 -1.68 7.35 0.47
C PRO A 374 -2.70 6.72 -0.48
N LEU A 375 -3.52 7.57 -1.09
CA LEU A 375 -4.66 7.17 -1.92
C LEU A 375 -4.49 7.48 -3.41
N THR A 376 -3.26 7.80 -3.85
CA THR A 376 -2.99 8.20 -5.24
C THR A 376 -3.32 7.08 -6.21
N GLN A 377 -4.05 7.44 -7.27
CA GLN A 377 -4.54 6.54 -8.32
C GLN A 377 -3.61 6.61 -9.53
N PHE A 378 -2.65 5.70 -9.62
CA PHE A 378 -1.74 5.60 -10.75
C PHE A 378 -2.37 4.79 -11.88
N TYR A 379 -2.35 5.33 -13.10
CA TYR A 379 -2.76 4.59 -14.29
C TYR A 379 -1.65 3.65 -14.74
N LYS A 380 -0.45 4.20 -14.98
CA LYS A 380 0.72 3.52 -15.51
C LYS A 380 2.00 4.15 -14.99
N ILE A 381 3.08 3.38 -14.96
CA ILE A 381 4.38 3.76 -14.39
C ILE A 381 5.55 3.44 -15.33
N ALA A 382 6.66 4.12 -15.12
CA ALA A 382 7.97 3.81 -15.69
C ALA A 382 9.05 3.94 -14.61
N VAL A 383 10.15 3.22 -14.76
CA VAL A 383 11.31 3.28 -13.87
C VAL A 383 12.54 3.72 -14.66
N ASP A 384 13.44 4.46 -14.03
CA ASP A 384 14.74 4.81 -14.62
C ASP A 384 15.87 3.87 -14.15
N ASP A 385 17.10 4.20 -14.53
CA ASP A 385 18.34 3.56 -14.14
C ASP A 385 19.24 4.49 -13.29
N ALA A 386 18.63 5.43 -12.56
CA ALA A 386 19.36 6.38 -11.72
C ALA A 386 20.08 5.68 -10.55
N LYS A 387 21.24 6.21 -10.17
CA LYS A 387 22.07 5.69 -9.06
C LYS A 387 22.19 6.73 -7.93
N PRO A 388 22.25 6.31 -6.66
CA PRO A 388 22.32 4.93 -6.18
C PRO A 388 20.99 4.18 -6.15
N PHE A 389 19.86 4.88 -6.31
CA PHE A 389 18.53 4.28 -6.30
C PHE A 389 17.73 4.87 -7.45
N TYR A 390 17.02 4.00 -8.18
CA TYR A 390 16.18 4.40 -9.29
C TYR A 390 14.97 5.22 -8.83
N ASN A 391 14.40 6.00 -9.76
CA ASN A 391 13.15 6.70 -9.57
C ASN A 391 12.01 6.00 -10.32
N ILE A 392 10.82 6.23 -9.80
CA ILE A 392 9.57 5.75 -10.37
C ILE A 392 8.78 6.98 -10.78
N PHE A 393 8.35 6.99 -12.03
CA PHE A 393 7.50 8.02 -12.61
C PHE A 393 6.15 7.40 -12.92
N GLY A 394 5.07 8.14 -12.69
CA GLY A 394 3.74 7.62 -12.93
C GLY A 394 2.72 8.71 -13.19
N GLY A 395 1.83 8.43 -14.12
CA GLY A 395 0.69 9.26 -14.39
C GLY A 395 -0.46 8.96 -13.44
N THR A 396 -1.10 10.00 -12.89
CA THR A 396 -2.18 9.84 -11.92
C THR A 396 -3.49 10.47 -12.38
N GLN A 397 -4.60 9.92 -11.91
CA GLN A 397 -5.94 10.49 -12.08
C GLN A 397 -6.03 11.83 -11.33
N ASP A 398 -6.32 12.91 -12.08
CA ASP A 398 -6.47 14.32 -11.65
C ASP A 398 -5.30 14.97 -10.88
N ASN A 399 -4.28 14.21 -10.49
CA ASN A 399 -3.25 14.62 -9.54
C ASN A 399 -1.85 14.70 -10.16
N THR A 400 -1.75 15.20 -11.40
CA THR A 400 -0.48 15.39 -12.15
C THR A 400 0.22 14.07 -12.51
N SER A 401 1.26 14.15 -13.36
CA SER A 401 2.29 13.12 -13.40
C SER A 401 3.29 13.35 -12.27
N GLN A 402 3.69 12.28 -11.58
CA GLN A 402 4.51 12.34 -10.37
C GLN A 402 5.79 11.51 -10.51
N GLY A 403 6.84 11.87 -9.77
CA GLY A 403 8.11 11.14 -9.70
C GLY A 403 8.67 11.09 -8.28
N GLY A 404 9.31 9.97 -7.92
CA GLY A 404 9.96 9.79 -6.61
C GLY A 404 10.89 8.58 -6.56
N PRO A 405 11.78 8.49 -5.56
CA PRO A 405 12.78 7.42 -5.49
C PRO A 405 12.20 6.11 -4.94
N SER A 406 12.74 4.97 -5.36
CA SER A 406 12.38 3.63 -4.85
C SER A 406 12.75 3.43 -3.37
N GLN A 407 13.80 4.12 -2.92
CA GLN A 407 14.25 4.19 -1.54
C GLN A 407 15.12 5.42 -1.26
N THR A 408 15.40 5.70 0.01
CA THR A 408 16.28 6.80 0.44
C THR A 408 17.35 6.31 1.39
N ILE A 409 18.36 7.15 1.65
CA ILE A 409 19.37 6.87 2.69
C ILE A 409 18.95 7.29 4.10
N TYR A 410 17.69 7.66 4.30
CA TYR A 410 17.20 8.25 5.54
C TYR A 410 16.53 7.22 6.44
N ARG A 411 16.73 7.34 7.75
CA ARG A 411 16.01 6.51 8.74
C ARG A 411 14.49 6.72 8.72
N SER A 412 14.04 7.85 8.19
CA SER A 412 12.62 8.16 8.02
C SER A 412 11.98 7.49 6.80
N GLY A 413 12.76 6.77 6.00
CA GLY A 413 12.30 6.26 4.71
C GLY A 413 11.95 7.38 3.73
N ILE A 414 11.02 7.07 2.82
CA ILE A 414 10.52 7.95 1.76
C ILE A 414 9.46 8.88 2.36
N ARG A 415 9.57 10.19 2.11
CA ARG A 415 8.65 11.21 2.63
C ARG A 415 7.90 11.85 1.47
N ASN A 416 6.80 12.53 1.75
CA ASN A 416 6.11 13.35 0.73
C ASN A 416 7.06 14.36 0.05
N SER A 417 8.05 14.90 0.77
CA SER A 417 9.04 15.82 0.21
C SER A 417 10.07 15.16 -0.73
N ASN A 418 10.05 13.84 -0.87
CA ASN A 418 10.87 13.11 -1.82
C ASN A 418 10.16 12.87 -3.16
N TRP A 419 8.87 13.19 -3.24
CA TRP A 419 8.08 13.14 -4.47
C TRP A 419 7.91 14.53 -5.07
N SER A 420 7.76 14.59 -6.38
CA SER A 420 7.51 15.83 -7.12
C SER A 420 6.48 15.62 -8.23
N SER A 421 5.77 16.69 -8.59
CA SER A 421 5.00 16.78 -9.83
C SER A 421 5.96 17.07 -10.98
N ILE A 422 5.84 16.32 -12.08
CA ILE A 422 6.68 16.49 -13.28
C ILE A 422 5.91 17.10 -14.46
N LEU A 423 4.58 16.88 -14.55
CA LEU A 423 3.71 17.44 -15.59
C LEU A 423 2.29 17.60 -15.06
N GLY A 424 1.57 18.68 -15.41
CA GLY A 424 0.18 18.90 -14.99
C GLY A 424 -0.86 18.03 -15.70
N GLY A 425 -2.13 18.20 -15.34
CA GLY A 425 -3.27 17.42 -15.88
C GLY A 425 -3.42 16.04 -15.23
N ASP A 426 -4.30 15.19 -15.76
CA ASP A 426 -4.31 13.75 -15.46
C ASP A 426 -3.06 13.15 -16.09
N GLY A 427 -2.14 12.62 -15.29
CA GLY A 427 -0.99 11.91 -15.82
C GLY A 427 -1.39 10.54 -16.39
N HIS A 428 -0.75 10.09 -17.47
CA HIS A 428 -1.01 8.80 -18.13
C HIS A 428 0.27 7.97 -18.28
N GLN A 429 0.38 7.07 -19.27
CA GLN A 429 1.59 6.28 -19.49
C GLN A 429 2.85 7.16 -19.59
N THR A 430 3.76 7.01 -18.64
CA THR A 430 5.10 7.60 -18.67
C THR A 430 6.09 6.67 -19.36
N ALA A 431 7.21 7.20 -19.82
CA ALA A 431 8.35 6.41 -20.28
C ALA A 431 9.67 7.09 -19.88
N THR A 432 10.75 6.33 -19.77
CA THR A 432 12.10 6.79 -19.42
C THR A 432 13.07 6.42 -20.55
N GLU A 433 14.13 7.21 -20.73
CA GLU A 433 15.18 6.90 -21.70
C GLU A 433 16.25 6.00 -21.06
N PRO A 434 16.43 4.74 -21.50
CA PRO A 434 17.46 3.86 -20.95
C PRO A 434 18.87 4.43 -21.15
N GLY A 435 19.68 4.45 -20.09
CA GLY A 435 21.02 5.04 -20.08
C GLY A 435 21.05 6.56 -19.90
N ASN A 436 19.89 7.20 -19.76
CA ASN A 436 19.77 8.65 -19.60
C ASN A 436 18.62 9.00 -18.63
N PRO A 437 18.84 8.86 -17.31
CA PRO A 437 17.80 9.09 -16.29
C PRO A 437 17.37 10.56 -16.17
N ASP A 438 18.04 11.48 -16.87
CA ASP A 438 17.66 12.89 -16.92
C ASP A 438 16.49 13.16 -17.89
N ILE A 439 16.07 12.18 -18.70
CA ILE A 439 14.98 12.34 -19.68
C ILE A 439 13.80 11.43 -19.34
N VAL A 440 12.64 12.06 -19.15
CA VAL A 440 11.35 11.40 -18.90
C VAL A 440 10.34 11.88 -19.93
N TYR A 441 9.46 10.99 -20.37
CA TYR A 441 8.29 11.31 -21.18
C TYR A 441 7.05 11.17 -20.32
N ALA A 442 6.23 12.20 -20.28
CA ALA A 442 4.98 12.20 -19.54
C ALA A 442 3.83 12.73 -20.38
N GLN A 443 2.64 12.30 -20.03
CA GLN A 443 1.43 12.58 -20.79
C GLN A 443 0.38 13.28 -19.95
N SER A 444 -0.54 13.97 -20.63
CA SER A 444 -1.83 14.36 -20.06
C SER A 444 -3.01 13.83 -20.91
N GLN A 445 -4.25 14.23 -20.58
CA GLN A 445 -5.47 13.73 -21.24
C GLN A 445 -5.40 13.79 -22.77
N GLU A 446 -6.08 12.88 -23.46
CA GLU A 446 -6.18 12.84 -24.93
C GLU A 446 -4.83 12.77 -25.66
N GLY A 447 -3.84 12.11 -25.04
CA GLY A 447 -2.52 11.86 -25.63
C GLY A 447 -1.64 13.10 -25.77
N GLU A 448 -1.90 14.16 -24.99
CA GLU A 448 -0.93 15.23 -24.84
C GLU A 448 0.40 14.66 -24.34
N LEU A 449 1.52 15.01 -24.98
CA LEU A 449 2.81 14.36 -24.74
C LEU A 449 3.93 15.38 -24.62
N HIS A 450 4.74 15.23 -23.57
CA HIS A 450 5.90 16.08 -23.29
C HIS A 450 7.17 15.26 -23.02
N ARG A 451 8.30 15.77 -23.48
CA ARG A 451 9.64 15.36 -23.03
C ARG A 451 10.08 16.30 -21.92
N ILE A 452 10.49 15.74 -20.80
CA ILE A 452 10.89 16.46 -19.60
C ILE A 452 12.36 16.22 -19.35
N ASP A 453 13.11 17.30 -19.23
CA ASP A 453 14.49 17.29 -18.77
C ASP A 453 14.49 17.48 -17.25
N MET A 454 14.83 16.41 -16.52
CA MET A 454 14.79 16.37 -15.06
C MET A 454 15.89 17.21 -14.39
N THR A 455 16.94 17.58 -15.14
CA THR A 455 18.01 18.45 -14.66
C THR A 455 17.59 19.92 -14.67
N THR A 456 16.89 20.36 -15.72
CA THR A 456 16.48 21.76 -15.92
C THR A 456 15.04 22.05 -15.51
N GLY A 457 14.19 21.01 -15.48
CA GLY A 457 12.74 21.11 -15.31
C GLY A 457 11.98 21.54 -16.57
N GLU A 458 12.64 21.61 -17.73
CA GLU A 458 11.99 22.00 -18.99
C GLU A 458 11.07 20.88 -19.49
N ALA A 459 9.81 21.22 -19.78
CA ALA A 459 8.84 20.33 -20.41
C ALA A 459 8.56 20.79 -21.84
N VAL A 460 9.06 20.05 -22.82
CA VAL A 460 8.88 20.33 -24.25
C VAL A 460 7.69 19.55 -24.79
N TYR A 461 6.71 20.25 -25.35
CA TYR A 461 5.58 19.63 -26.03
C TYR A 461 6.03 18.95 -27.32
N ILE A 462 5.77 17.65 -27.45
CA ILE A 462 6.25 16.81 -28.55
C ILE A 462 5.16 15.92 -29.15
N LYS A 463 3.87 16.17 -28.91
CA LYS A 463 2.80 15.37 -29.53
C LYS A 463 2.82 15.51 -31.05
N PRO A 464 2.78 14.42 -31.83
CA PRO A 464 2.72 14.47 -33.29
C PRO A 464 1.47 15.24 -33.77
N GLN A 465 1.61 15.92 -34.91
CA GLN A 465 0.56 16.74 -35.51
C GLN A 465 0.17 16.22 -36.90
N PRO A 466 -1.12 16.26 -37.29
CA PRO A 466 -1.55 15.93 -38.64
C PRO A 466 -1.00 16.93 -39.66
N ALA A 467 -0.73 16.47 -40.87
CA ALA A 467 -0.35 17.33 -41.99
C ALA A 467 -1.56 18.17 -42.47
N PRO A 468 -1.34 19.33 -43.12
CA PRO A 468 -2.44 20.13 -43.67
C PRO A 468 -3.36 19.32 -44.59
N GLY A 469 -4.65 19.26 -44.25
CA GLY A 469 -5.68 18.54 -45.01
C GLY A 469 -6.00 17.13 -44.50
N GLU A 470 -5.22 16.61 -43.53
CA GLU A 470 -5.56 15.37 -42.83
C GLU A 470 -6.67 15.60 -41.76
N PRO A 471 -7.44 14.54 -41.43
CA PRO A 471 -8.45 14.63 -40.38
C PRO A 471 -7.84 14.83 -38.99
N TYR A 472 -8.69 15.16 -38.02
CA TYR A 472 -8.30 15.22 -36.61
C TYR A 472 -7.79 13.86 -36.10
N GLU A 473 -6.69 13.89 -35.33
CA GLU A 473 -6.10 12.70 -34.69
C GLU A 473 -6.93 12.23 -33.51
N ARG A 474 -7.44 11.01 -33.58
CA ARG A 474 -8.18 10.36 -32.49
C ARG A 474 -7.18 9.73 -31.54
N ASN A 475 -7.01 10.33 -30.38
CA ASN A 475 -6.13 9.80 -29.34
C ASN A 475 -6.97 9.09 -28.28
N ASN A 476 -6.40 8.05 -27.67
CA ASN A 476 -7.01 7.52 -26.47
C ASN A 476 -6.82 8.54 -25.33
N TRP A 477 -7.63 8.41 -24.28
CA TRP A 477 -7.40 9.19 -23.06
C TRP A 477 -6.03 8.84 -22.45
N ASP A 478 -5.68 7.56 -22.46
CA ASP A 478 -4.35 7.03 -22.14
C ASP A 478 -3.69 6.50 -23.42
N SER A 479 -3.08 7.39 -24.21
CA SER A 479 -2.38 7.01 -25.44
C SER A 479 -1.07 6.26 -25.12
N PRO A 480 -0.71 5.23 -25.90
CA PRO A 480 0.54 4.50 -25.65
C PRO A 480 1.75 5.29 -26.15
N ILE A 481 2.78 5.33 -25.30
CA ILE A 481 4.15 5.73 -25.66
C ILE A 481 5.11 4.57 -25.39
N LEU A 482 6.04 4.36 -26.32
CA LEU A 482 7.05 3.32 -26.23
C LEU A 482 8.40 3.90 -26.64
N VAL A 483 9.42 3.72 -25.79
CA VAL A 483 10.82 3.92 -26.16
C VAL A 483 11.33 2.63 -26.78
N SER A 484 11.99 2.71 -27.94
CA SER A 484 12.45 1.52 -28.66
C SER A 484 13.51 0.77 -27.86
N PRO A 485 13.42 -0.57 -27.71
CA PRO A 485 14.49 -1.38 -27.13
C PRO A 485 15.78 -1.40 -27.97
N HIS A 486 15.71 -1.00 -29.24
CA HIS A 486 16.86 -0.98 -30.18
C HIS A 486 17.58 0.36 -30.22
N ASN A 487 16.88 1.45 -29.88
CA ASN A 487 17.46 2.79 -29.88
C ASN A 487 16.78 3.68 -28.81
N PRO A 488 17.48 4.08 -27.74
CA PRO A 488 16.89 4.89 -26.66
C PRO A 488 16.41 6.28 -27.12
N ALA A 489 16.90 6.79 -28.26
CA ALA A 489 16.42 8.06 -28.82
C ALA A 489 15.14 7.92 -29.65
N ARG A 490 14.70 6.68 -29.96
CA ARG A 490 13.53 6.41 -30.79
C ARG A 490 12.28 6.24 -29.94
N LEU A 491 11.23 6.94 -30.32
CA LEU A 491 9.90 6.86 -29.72
C LEU A 491 8.87 6.35 -30.72
N TYR A 492 7.94 5.55 -30.22
CA TYR A 492 6.67 5.26 -30.86
C TYR A 492 5.53 5.85 -30.02
N PHE A 493 4.57 6.47 -30.70
CA PHE A 493 3.37 7.04 -30.10
C PHE A 493 2.16 6.73 -30.98
N ALA A 494 0.96 6.63 -30.40
CA ALA A 494 -0.22 6.26 -31.18
C ALA A 494 -1.46 7.14 -30.95
N SER A 495 -2.12 7.43 -32.07
CA SER A 495 -3.49 7.92 -32.19
C SER A 495 -4.37 6.79 -32.75
N GLN A 496 -5.13 7.01 -33.82
CA GLN A 496 -5.65 5.95 -34.69
C GLN A 496 -4.56 5.33 -35.59
N ARG A 497 -3.37 5.95 -35.63
CA ARG A 497 -2.20 5.51 -36.40
C ARG A 497 -0.92 5.55 -35.56
N VAL A 498 0.13 4.86 -36.01
CA VAL A 498 1.42 4.80 -35.33
C VAL A 498 2.36 5.86 -35.86
N TRP A 499 2.98 6.58 -34.94
CA TRP A 499 3.98 7.61 -35.18
C TRP A 499 5.34 7.14 -34.69
N ARG A 500 6.39 7.40 -35.47
CA ARG A 500 7.78 7.16 -35.10
C ARG A 500 8.55 8.47 -35.03
N SER A 501 9.32 8.66 -33.98
CA SER A 501 10.36 9.70 -33.87
C SER A 501 11.71 9.02 -33.68
N ASP A 502 12.72 9.43 -34.42
CA ASP A 502 14.11 8.94 -34.27
C ASP A 502 14.99 9.90 -33.46
N ASN A 503 14.40 10.96 -32.90
CA ASN A 503 15.08 12.07 -32.24
C ASN A 503 14.30 12.59 -31.03
N ARG A 504 13.87 11.68 -30.15
CA ARG A 504 13.26 11.99 -28.84
C ARG A 504 12.00 12.87 -28.92
N GLY A 505 11.28 12.83 -30.04
CA GLY A 505 10.06 13.61 -30.26
C GLY A 505 10.26 14.98 -30.92
N ASP A 506 11.48 15.35 -31.35
CA ASP A 506 11.71 16.61 -32.06
C ASP A 506 11.01 16.64 -33.43
N SER A 507 10.84 15.48 -34.05
CA SER A 507 10.08 15.30 -35.30
C SER A 507 9.45 13.91 -35.37
N TRP A 508 8.34 13.80 -36.08
CA TRP A 508 7.56 12.57 -36.21
C TRP A 508 7.28 12.20 -37.66
N THR A 509 7.21 10.89 -37.92
CA THR A 509 6.76 10.31 -39.19
C THR A 509 5.61 9.33 -38.89
N ALA A 510 4.48 9.47 -39.59
CA ALA A 510 3.44 8.45 -39.55
C ALA A 510 3.93 7.20 -40.30
N ILE A 511 3.99 6.06 -39.62
CA ILE A 511 4.40 4.77 -40.19
C ILE A 511 3.20 3.84 -40.42
N SER A 512 1.99 4.38 -40.33
CA SER A 512 0.76 3.68 -40.69
C SER A 512 -0.33 4.67 -41.10
N GLU A 513 -1.34 4.15 -41.81
CA GLU A 513 -2.65 4.80 -41.92
C GLU A 513 -3.50 4.53 -40.66
N ASP A 514 -4.82 4.73 -40.75
CA ASP A 514 -5.77 4.36 -39.71
C ASP A 514 -5.78 2.83 -39.50
N LEU A 515 -5.37 2.44 -38.30
CA LEU A 515 -5.23 1.05 -37.89
C LEU A 515 -6.50 0.47 -37.24
N THR A 516 -7.54 1.28 -37.10
CA THR A 516 -8.76 0.99 -36.35
C THR A 516 -9.94 0.60 -37.28
N LYS A 517 -11.11 0.29 -36.72
CA LYS A 517 -12.36 0.05 -37.47
C LYS A 517 -12.99 1.34 -37.99
N ASN A 518 -12.57 2.51 -37.48
CA ASN A 518 -13.03 3.84 -37.89
C ASN A 518 -14.57 3.98 -37.95
N LEU A 519 -15.25 3.47 -36.92
CA LEU A 519 -16.71 3.48 -36.78
C LEU A 519 -17.24 4.84 -36.29
N GLU A 520 -18.41 5.25 -36.79
CA GLU A 520 -19.14 6.40 -36.27
C GLU A 520 -19.90 6.03 -34.98
N ARG A 521 -19.43 6.51 -33.82
CA ARG A 521 -19.98 6.14 -32.50
C ARG A 521 -21.47 6.47 -32.32
N LEU A 522 -21.98 7.53 -32.95
CA LEU A 522 -23.41 7.88 -32.89
C LEU A 522 -24.32 6.90 -33.64
N LYS A 523 -23.76 6.06 -34.52
CA LYS A 523 -24.51 5.00 -35.22
C LYS A 523 -24.49 3.68 -34.46
N LEU A 524 -23.67 3.55 -33.42
CA LEU A 524 -23.60 2.34 -32.61
C LEU A 524 -24.77 2.29 -31.62
N PRO A 525 -25.33 1.09 -31.34
CA PRO A 525 -26.39 0.97 -30.37
C PRO A 525 -25.87 1.24 -28.96
N ILE A 526 -26.65 2.00 -28.19
CA ILE A 526 -26.48 2.18 -26.74
C ILE A 526 -27.87 2.05 -26.10
N MET A 527 -27.99 1.22 -25.06
CA MET A 527 -29.30 0.77 -24.57
C MET A 527 -30.13 0.05 -25.66
N ASP A 528 -29.49 -0.90 -26.36
CA ASP A 528 -30.10 -1.76 -27.41
C ASP A 528 -30.71 -1.03 -28.62
N LYS A 529 -30.45 0.26 -28.79
CA LYS A 529 -30.94 1.05 -29.93
C LYS A 529 -30.02 2.22 -30.26
N THR A 530 -30.26 2.87 -31.39
CA THR A 530 -29.67 4.18 -31.69
C THR A 530 -30.54 5.30 -31.12
N TRP A 531 -29.91 6.44 -30.83
CA TRP A 531 -30.57 7.61 -30.27
C TRP A 531 -30.44 8.83 -31.19
N GLY A 532 -31.37 9.77 -31.05
CA GLY A 532 -31.33 11.03 -31.79
C GLY A 532 -30.23 11.96 -31.30
N TRP A 533 -29.90 12.97 -32.11
CA TRP A 533 -28.91 14.01 -31.79
C TRP A 533 -29.21 14.74 -30.46
N ASP A 534 -30.48 15.03 -30.18
CA ASP A 534 -30.89 15.78 -28.99
C ASP A 534 -30.96 14.93 -27.70
N ALA A 535 -30.52 13.66 -27.72
CA ALA A 535 -30.50 12.84 -26.50
C ALA A 535 -29.49 13.37 -25.47
N THR A 536 -29.47 12.77 -24.28
CA THR A 536 -28.53 13.03 -23.19
C THR A 536 -27.16 12.39 -23.44
N TRP A 537 -26.62 12.63 -24.64
CA TRP A 537 -25.24 12.29 -24.98
C TRP A 537 -24.28 13.11 -24.15
N ASP A 538 -23.25 12.45 -23.64
CA ASP A 538 -22.10 13.13 -23.06
C ASP A 538 -20.82 12.44 -23.51
N PHE A 539 -20.00 13.19 -24.25
CA PHE A 539 -18.72 12.77 -24.81
C PHE A 539 -17.55 13.53 -24.22
N GLU A 540 -17.78 14.43 -23.26
CA GLU A 540 -16.69 15.05 -22.52
C GLU A 540 -16.10 14.02 -21.54
N ALA A 541 -14.83 14.19 -21.19
CA ALA A 541 -14.11 13.22 -20.37
C ALA A 541 -14.20 11.76 -20.89
N MET A 542 -14.14 11.60 -22.22
CA MET A 542 -14.10 10.30 -22.92
C MET A 542 -12.94 10.25 -23.92
N SER A 543 -12.38 9.06 -24.16
CA SER A 543 -11.43 8.86 -25.27
C SER A 543 -12.12 9.15 -26.61
N ASN A 544 -11.36 9.52 -27.64
CA ASN A 544 -11.86 9.37 -29.00
C ASN A 544 -11.96 7.87 -29.33
N TYR A 545 -13.15 7.40 -29.71
CA TYR A 545 -13.36 6.00 -30.07
C TYR A 545 -12.66 5.64 -31.40
N ASN A 546 -12.28 4.38 -31.56
CA ASN A 546 -11.39 3.88 -32.60
C ASN A 546 -10.01 4.55 -32.50
N SER A 547 -9.27 4.18 -31.47
CA SER A 547 -7.91 4.61 -31.14
C SER A 547 -7.03 3.41 -30.77
N ILE A 548 -5.72 3.55 -30.96
CA ILE A 548 -4.73 2.56 -30.50
C ILE A 548 -4.49 2.80 -29.00
N THR A 549 -4.49 1.71 -28.24
CA THR A 549 -4.46 1.70 -26.76
C THR A 549 -3.17 1.09 -26.21
N SER A 550 -2.51 0.25 -27.00
CA SER A 550 -1.27 -0.41 -26.61
C SER A 550 -0.33 -0.60 -27.80
N LEU A 551 0.97 -0.44 -27.53
CA LEU A 551 2.06 -0.64 -28.47
C LEU A 551 3.16 -1.52 -27.87
N SER A 552 3.73 -2.39 -28.68
CA SER A 552 4.96 -3.12 -28.36
C SER A 552 5.83 -3.28 -29.60
N GLU A 553 7.11 -2.98 -29.46
CA GLU A 553 8.16 -3.37 -30.41
C GLU A 553 8.87 -4.61 -29.87
N SER A 554 9.16 -5.59 -30.72
CA SER A 554 9.92 -6.77 -30.31
C SER A 554 11.35 -6.38 -29.93
N PRO A 555 11.86 -6.77 -28.75
CA PRO A 555 13.26 -6.56 -28.40
C PRO A 555 14.20 -7.47 -29.22
N LEU A 556 13.69 -8.43 -29.97
CA LEU A 556 14.47 -9.42 -30.74
C LEU A 556 14.54 -9.10 -32.24
N GLN A 557 13.57 -8.33 -32.76
CA GLN A 557 13.52 -7.93 -34.17
C GLN A 557 13.09 -6.47 -34.27
N GLU A 558 14.03 -5.60 -34.65
CA GLU A 558 13.73 -4.20 -34.93
C GLU A 558 12.69 -4.09 -36.06
N GLY A 559 11.71 -3.21 -35.89
CA GLY A 559 10.63 -3.02 -36.87
C GLY A 559 9.47 -4.03 -36.79
N LEU A 560 9.57 -5.06 -35.93
CA LEU A 560 8.42 -5.90 -35.56
C LEU A 560 7.60 -5.18 -34.48
N ILE A 561 6.44 -4.64 -34.86
CA ILE A 561 5.60 -3.79 -34.00
C ILE A 561 4.18 -4.34 -33.97
N TYR A 562 3.61 -4.38 -32.77
CA TYR A 562 2.23 -4.75 -32.49
C TYR A 562 1.47 -3.53 -31.98
N ALA A 563 0.26 -3.30 -32.51
CA ALA A 563 -0.66 -2.27 -32.06
C ALA A 563 -2.03 -2.87 -31.73
N GLY A 564 -2.54 -2.60 -30.52
CA GLY A 564 -3.88 -2.99 -30.08
C GLY A 564 -4.83 -1.79 -30.02
N THR A 565 -6.12 -2.00 -30.29
CA THR A 565 -7.12 -0.91 -30.36
C THR A 565 -8.26 -1.06 -29.35
N ASP A 566 -8.94 0.06 -29.08
CA ASP A 566 -10.15 0.11 -28.24
C ASP A 566 -11.40 -0.52 -28.90
N ASP A 567 -11.34 -0.80 -30.19
CA ASP A 567 -12.42 -1.36 -30.98
C ASP A 567 -12.20 -2.83 -31.39
N GLY A 568 -11.18 -3.49 -30.82
CA GLY A 568 -10.97 -4.94 -30.94
C GLY A 568 -10.20 -5.39 -32.19
N LEU A 569 -9.19 -4.62 -32.59
CA LEU A 569 -8.20 -5.02 -33.60
C LEU A 569 -6.81 -5.16 -32.97
N ILE A 570 -6.05 -6.12 -33.52
CA ILE A 570 -4.60 -6.21 -33.36
C ILE A 570 -3.99 -6.01 -34.75
N ARG A 571 -2.98 -5.15 -34.85
CA ARG A 571 -2.25 -4.86 -36.09
C ARG A 571 -0.78 -5.18 -35.90
N VAL A 572 -0.18 -5.83 -36.89
CA VAL A 572 1.20 -6.31 -36.83
C VAL A 572 1.96 -5.85 -38.07
N THR A 573 3.13 -5.27 -37.88
CA THR A 573 4.09 -5.00 -38.96
C THR A 573 5.40 -5.69 -38.62
N GLU A 574 6.08 -6.21 -39.63
CA GLU A 574 7.42 -6.81 -39.48
C GLU A 574 8.53 -5.99 -40.14
N ASP A 575 8.15 -4.93 -40.85
CA ASP A 575 9.00 -4.13 -41.74
C ASP A 575 8.99 -2.64 -41.37
N GLY A 576 8.74 -2.34 -40.09
CA GLY A 576 8.84 -0.98 -39.56
C GLY A 576 7.70 -0.05 -39.99
N GLY A 577 6.59 -0.62 -40.48
CA GLY A 577 5.35 0.08 -40.82
C GLY A 577 4.98 0.09 -42.31
N ASP A 578 5.81 -0.49 -43.18
CA ASP A 578 5.51 -0.53 -44.62
C ASP A 578 4.29 -1.40 -44.93
N ASN A 579 4.11 -2.52 -44.21
CA ASN A 579 2.95 -3.39 -44.30
C ASN A 579 2.38 -3.72 -42.91
N TRP A 580 1.05 -3.68 -42.80
CA TRP A 580 0.33 -3.98 -41.56
C TRP A 580 -0.71 -5.09 -41.77
N GLU A 581 -0.47 -6.25 -41.14
CA GLU A 581 -1.44 -7.33 -41.01
C GLU A 581 -2.55 -6.95 -40.02
N LYS A 582 -3.76 -7.48 -40.24
CA LYS A 582 -4.95 -7.20 -39.42
C LYS A 582 -5.49 -8.49 -38.83
N ILE A 583 -5.63 -8.51 -37.51
CA ILE A 583 -6.27 -9.56 -36.73
C ILE A 583 -7.47 -8.96 -36.00
N GLU A 584 -8.65 -9.58 -36.13
CA GLU A 584 -9.84 -9.19 -35.36
C GLU A 584 -9.96 -10.09 -34.13
N VAL A 585 -10.05 -9.49 -32.94
CA VAL A 585 -10.09 -10.28 -31.69
C VAL A 585 -11.32 -11.18 -31.61
N GLY A 586 -12.43 -10.79 -32.25
CA GLY A 586 -13.65 -11.59 -32.33
C GLY A 586 -13.55 -12.86 -33.18
N ASN A 587 -12.45 -13.05 -33.92
CA ASN A 587 -12.16 -14.31 -34.62
C ASN A 587 -11.41 -15.31 -33.72
N ILE A 588 -10.97 -14.89 -32.53
CA ILE A 588 -10.33 -15.75 -31.54
C ILE A 588 -11.42 -16.47 -30.76
N GLU A 589 -11.28 -17.78 -30.58
CA GLU A 589 -12.28 -18.60 -29.90
C GLU A 589 -12.53 -18.12 -28.47
N GLY A 590 -13.81 -17.91 -28.12
CA GLY A 590 -14.23 -17.46 -26.79
C GLY A 590 -14.07 -15.97 -26.52
N VAL A 591 -13.51 -15.19 -27.44
CA VAL A 591 -13.28 -13.75 -27.27
C VAL A 591 -14.40 -12.92 -27.92
N PRO A 592 -15.00 -11.96 -27.19
CA PRO A 592 -15.98 -11.03 -27.76
C PRO A 592 -15.38 -10.11 -28.82
N ALA A 593 -16.11 -9.86 -29.91
CA ALA A 593 -15.67 -8.96 -30.98
C ALA A 593 -15.51 -7.47 -30.56
N THR A 594 -16.01 -7.13 -29.37
CA THR A 594 -15.95 -5.82 -28.72
C THR A 594 -14.81 -5.69 -27.71
N ALA A 595 -14.01 -6.75 -27.50
CA ALA A 595 -12.98 -6.75 -26.48
C ALA A 595 -11.92 -5.68 -26.77
N PHE A 596 -11.68 -4.82 -25.79
CA PHE A 596 -10.67 -3.77 -25.75
C PHE A 596 -9.29 -4.39 -25.53
N VAL A 597 -8.27 -3.95 -26.28
CA VAL A 597 -6.89 -4.40 -26.06
C VAL A 597 -6.26 -3.57 -24.93
N ASN A 598 -6.20 -4.12 -23.72
CA ASN A 598 -5.58 -3.46 -22.56
C ASN A 598 -4.06 -3.44 -22.66
N ASP A 599 -3.46 -4.57 -23.06
CA ASP A 599 -2.02 -4.70 -23.19
C ASP A 599 -1.66 -5.67 -24.32
N ILE A 600 -0.55 -5.41 -25.01
CA ILE A 600 0.04 -6.32 -26.00
C ILE A 600 1.55 -6.25 -25.81
N LYS A 601 2.19 -7.40 -25.70
CA LYS A 601 3.62 -7.51 -25.38
C LYS A 601 4.29 -8.56 -26.25
N ALA A 602 5.26 -8.12 -27.03
CA ALA A 602 6.19 -9.02 -27.70
C ALA A 602 7.04 -9.75 -26.64
N ASP A 603 7.31 -11.03 -26.88
CA ASP A 603 8.12 -11.86 -25.99
C ASP A 603 9.59 -11.42 -25.98
N LEU A 604 10.25 -11.61 -24.83
CA LEU A 604 11.65 -11.24 -24.62
C LEU A 604 12.64 -12.29 -25.16
N PHE A 605 12.19 -13.52 -25.47
CA PHE A 605 13.04 -14.67 -25.78
C PHE A 605 12.72 -15.36 -27.12
N ASP A 606 11.48 -15.26 -27.60
CA ASP A 606 11.05 -15.80 -28.90
C ASP A 606 10.35 -14.75 -29.76
N VAL A 607 10.96 -14.44 -30.90
CA VAL A 607 10.45 -13.42 -31.86
C VAL A 607 9.05 -13.74 -32.40
N ASN A 608 8.60 -14.99 -32.35
CA ASN A 608 7.27 -15.38 -32.81
C ASN A 608 6.20 -15.28 -31.73
N THR A 609 6.60 -15.09 -30.48
CA THR A 609 5.67 -15.10 -29.35
C THR A 609 5.19 -13.70 -29.00
N VAL A 610 3.89 -13.56 -28.78
CA VAL A 610 3.24 -12.32 -28.33
C VAL A 610 2.11 -12.65 -27.35
N TYR A 611 1.99 -11.84 -26.32
CA TYR A 611 0.93 -11.93 -25.31
C TYR A 611 -0.04 -10.78 -25.49
N VAL A 612 -1.33 -11.02 -25.26
CA VAL A 612 -2.35 -9.97 -25.26
C VAL A 612 -3.28 -10.13 -24.05
N VAL A 613 -3.56 -9.00 -23.42
CA VAL A 613 -4.56 -8.84 -22.37
C VAL A 613 -5.76 -8.13 -22.99
N LEU A 614 -6.92 -8.77 -22.94
CA LEU A 614 -8.16 -8.21 -23.46
C LEU A 614 -9.15 -7.93 -22.32
N ASP A 615 -10.04 -6.99 -22.56
CA ASP A 615 -11.02 -6.54 -21.59
C ASP A 615 -12.37 -6.25 -22.25
N ASN A 616 -13.45 -6.78 -21.68
CA ASN A 616 -14.80 -6.59 -22.20
C ASN A 616 -15.79 -6.08 -21.13
N HIS A 617 -15.30 -5.62 -19.96
CA HIS A 617 -16.18 -5.18 -18.86
C HIS A 617 -17.06 -4.01 -19.24
N LYS A 618 -16.59 -3.14 -20.14
CA LYS A 618 -17.36 -2.00 -20.67
C LYS A 618 -18.52 -2.41 -21.60
N PHE A 619 -18.73 -3.72 -21.77
CA PHE A 619 -19.90 -4.31 -22.39
C PHE A 619 -20.61 -5.33 -21.46
N GLY A 620 -20.29 -5.32 -20.16
CA GLY A 620 -20.95 -6.14 -19.14
C GLY A 620 -20.30 -7.51 -18.89
N ASP A 621 -19.14 -7.78 -19.48
CA ASP A 621 -18.45 -9.06 -19.40
C ASP A 621 -17.17 -8.95 -18.55
N LEU A 622 -17.17 -9.58 -17.39
CA LEU A 622 -16.10 -9.47 -16.39
C LEU A 622 -15.07 -10.61 -16.49
N GLU A 623 -15.13 -11.45 -17.52
CA GLU A 623 -14.24 -12.61 -17.64
C GLU A 623 -12.77 -12.21 -17.91
N PRO A 624 -11.79 -12.96 -17.35
CA PRO A 624 -10.37 -12.72 -17.60
C PRO A 624 -9.94 -13.25 -18.97
N TYR A 625 -9.42 -12.36 -19.83
CA TYR A 625 -8.88 -12.71 -21.14
C TYR A 625 -7.37 -12.46 -21.23
N LEU A 626 -6.58 -13.53 -21.09
CA LEU A 626 -5.14 -13.55 -21.33
C LEU A 626 -4.80 -14.61 -22.37
N LEU A 627 -4.19 -14.18 -23.47
CA LEU A 627 -3.90 -15.02 -24.62
C LEU A 627 -2.43 -14.93 -25.02
N LYS A 628 -1.90 -16.03 -25.53
CA LYS A 628 -0.56 -16.16 -26.12
C LYS A 628 -0.69 -16.62 -27.56
N SER A 629 0.10 -16.01 -28.44
CA SER A 629 0.38 -16.52 -29.78
C SER A 629 1.85 -16.91 -29.87
N SER A 630 2.17 -17.93 -30.66
CA SER A 630 3.55 -18.38 -30.95
C SER A 630 3.86 -18.33 -32.46
N ASP A 631 3.06 -17.59 -33.21
CA ASP A 631 3.18 -17.40 -34.65
C ASP A 631 2.84 -15.95 -35.06
N LYS A 632 3.29 -14.98 -34.24
CA LYS A 632 3.17 -13.53 -34.44
C LYS A 632 1.72 -13.00 -34.48
N GLY A 633 0.79 -13.71 -33.86
CA GLY A 633 -0.61 -13.31 -33.73
C GLY A 633 -1.57 -14.02 -34.70
N ASN A 634 -1.07 -14.96 -35.51
CA ASN A 634 -1.91 -15.71 -36.46
C ASN A 634 -2.87 -16.68 -35.75
N THR A 635 -2.40 -17.35 -34.70
CA THR A 635 -3.21 -18.22 -33.83
C THR A 635 -3.00 -17.87 -32.37
N TRP A 636 -4.06 -18.02 -31.56
CA TRP A 636 -4.08 -17.63 -30.15
C TRP A 636 -4.57 -18.76 -29.27
N GLN A 637 -3.94 -18.91 -28.11
CA GLN A 637 -4.33 -19.84 -27.06
C GLN A 637 -4.52 -19.07 -25.75
N SER A 638 -5.58 -19.38 -25.01
CA SER A 638 -5.73 -18.83 -23.65
C SER A 638 -4.70 -19.43 -22.70
N ILE A 639 -4.06 -18.56 -21.94
CA ILE A 639 -3.15 -18.89 -20.84
C ILE A 639 -3.68 -18.31 -19.51
N ARG A 640 -5.01 -18.14 -19.40
CA ARG A 640 -5.66 -17.68 -18.16
C ARG A 640 -5.53 -18.69 -17.01
N GLY A 641 -5.26 -19.95 -17.33
CA GLY A 641 -5.10 -21.02 -16.34
C GLY A 641 -6.29 -21.12 -15.37
N ASP A 642 -6.00 -21.00 -14.09
CA ASP A 642 -6.91 -21.06 -12.95
C ASP A 642 -7.26 -19.68 -12.34
N LEU A 643 -7.04 -18.59 -13.07
CA LEU A 643 -7.45 -17.26 -12.62
C LEU A 643 -8.94 -17.22 -12.26
N PRO A 644 -9.33 -16.53 -11.17
CA PRO A 644 -10.72 -16.43 -10.78
C PRO A 644 -11.59 -15.79 -11.86
N GLU A 645 -12.81 -16.29 -12.04
CA GLU A 645 -13.85 -15.61 -12.82
C GLU A 645 -14.09 -14.19 -12.26
N ARG A 646 -14.67 -13.31 -13.09
CA ARG A 646 -14.89 -11.91 -12.73
C ARG A 646 -13.61 -11.18 -12.29
N THR A 647 -12.48 -11.39 -12.99
CA THR A 647 -11.20 -10.72 -12.69
C THR A 647 -10.73 -9.95 -13.91
N LEU A 648 -10.77 -8.62 -13.85
CA LEU A 648 -10.24 -7.81 -14.94
C LEU A 648 -8.72 -7.88 -14.94
N LEU A 649 -8.13 -7.92 -16.13
CA LEU A 649 -6.69 -8.01 -16.33
C LEU A 649 -6.18 -6.72 -16.96
N TRP A 650 -5.10 -6.17 -16.42
CA TRP A 650 -4.57 -4.86 -16.83
C TRP A 650 -3.23 -4.96 -17.54
N ARG A 651 -2.29 -5.72 -16.98
CA ARG A 651 -0.90 -5.73 -17.46
C ARG A 651 -0.24 -7.08 -17.30
N VAL A 652 0.46 -7.54 -18.34
CA VAL A 652 1.32 -8.74 -18.26
C VAL A 652 2.78 -8.34 -18.44
N VAL A 653 3.66 -8.86 -17.59
CA VAL A 653 5.10 -8.60 -17.67
C VAL A 653 5.85 -9.93 -17.57
N GLN A 654 6.76 -10.16 -18.51
CA GLN A 654 7.62 -11.34 -18.54
C GLN A 654 8.94 -11.05 -17.81
N ASP A 655 9.40 -11.99 -16.98
CA ASP A 655 10.73 -11.91 -16.40
C ASP A 655 11.80 -11.92 -17.49
N TYR A 656 12.82 -11.09 -17.33
CA TYR A 656 13.84 -10.90 -18.34
C TYR A 656 14.94 -11.98 -18.33
N GLN A 657 14.89 -12.97 -17.43
CA GLN A 657 15.82 -14.10 -17.37
C GLN A 657 15.14 -15.47 -17.54
N LYS A 658 13.88 -15.62 -17.12
CA LYS A 658 13.13 -16.87 -17.08
C LYS A 658 11.84 -16.75 -17.94
N PRO A 659 11.80 -17.35 -19.15
CA PRO A 659 10.70 -17.15 -20.10
C PRO A 659 9.30 -17.51 -19.59
N GLU A 660 9.19 -18.54 -18.75
CA GLU A 660 7.92 -19.04 -18.21
C GLU A 660 7.45 -18.31 -16.95
N LEU A 661 8.29 -17.42 -16.39
CA LEU A 661 7.94 -16.58 -15.24
C LEU A 661 7.27 -15.30 -15.74
N LEU A 662 5.96 -15.19 -15.49
CA LEU A 662 5.16 -14.02 -15.84
C LEU A 662 4.51 -13.45 -14.58
N PHE A 663 4.33 -12.13 -14.58
CA PHE A 663 3.57 -11.38 -13.59
C PHE A 663 2.36 -10.74 -14.25
N LEU A 664 1.26 -10.66 -13.51
CA LEU A 664 -0.03 -10.17 -13.99
C LEU A 664 -0.64 -9.19 -12.99
N GLY A 665 -0.85 -7.96 -13.42
CA GLY A 665 -1.61 -6.94 -12.70
C GLY A 665 -3.10 -7.12 -12.99
N THR A 666 -3.90 -7.25 -11.94
CA THR A 666 -5.33 -7.56 -12.03
C THR A 666 -6.18 -6.54 -11.27
N GLU A 667 -7.50 -6.67 -11.39
CA GLU A 667 -8.44 -5.89 -10.58
C GLU A 667 -8.29 -6.18 -9.07
N PHE A 668 -7.74 -7.33 -8.69
CA PHE A 668 -7.62 -7.79 -7.32
C PHE A 668 -6.19 -8.27 -7.02
N GLY A 669 -5.22 -7.35 -7.13
CA GLY A 669 -3.83 -7.60 -6.76
C GLY A 669 -2.94 -8.13 -7.89
N VAL A 670 -1.82 -8.73 -7.50
CA VAL A 670 -0.76 -9.23 -8.40
C VAL A 670 -0.69 -10.75 -8.36
N TYR A 671 -0.62 -11.37 -9.53
CA TYR A 671 -0.43 -12.81 -9.68
C TYR A 671 0.90 -13.10 -10.40
N PHE A 672 1.48 -14.26 -10.14
CA PHE A 672 2.61 -14.78 -10.91
C PHE A 672 2.39 -16.23 -11.32
N THR A 673 3.09 -16.65 -12.36
CA THR A 673 3.16 -18.04 -12.86
C THR A 673 4.61 -18.40 -13.06
N ILE A 674 4.97 -19.68 -12.86
CA ILE A 674 6.29 -20.24 -13.21
C ILE A 674 6.22 -21.24 -14.37
N ASP A 675 5.03 -21.50 -14.91
CA ASP A 675 4.76 -22.53 -15.91
C ASP A 675 4.06 -22.02 -17.18
N GLY A 676 4.21 -20.72 -17.47
CA GLY A 676 3.70 -20.09 -18.68
C GLY A 676 2.19 -19.82 -18.67
N GLY A 677 1.57 -19.71 -17.49
CA GLY A 677 0.16 -19.36 -17.31
C GLY A 677 -0.77 -20.56 -17.17
N LYS A 678 -0.24 -21.76 -16.87
CA LYS A 678 -1.10 -22.92 -16.56
C LYS A 678 -1.63 -22.80 -15.13
N LYS A 679 -0.82 -22.26 -14.20
CA LYS A 679 -1.21 -21.99 -12.82
C LYS A 679 -0.75 -20.60 -12.36
N TRP A 680 -1.68 -19.84 -11.81
CA TRP A 680 -1.47 -18.49 -11.30
C TRP A 680 -1.56 -18.45 -9.78
N ILE A 681 -0.56 -17.86 -9.14
CA ILE A 681 -0.45 -17.72 -7.70
C ILE A 681 -0.53 -16.25 -7.32
N GLU A 682 -1.45 -15.92 -6.41
CA GLU A 682 -1.62 -14.58 -5.88
C GLU A 682 -0.49 -14.21 -4.90
N LEU A 683 0.12 -13.04 -5.08
CA LEU A 683 1.11 -12.47 -4.16
C LEU A 683 0.41 -11.56 -3.14
N THR A 684 0.11 -12.13 -1.98
CA THR A 684 -0.66 -11.46 -0.91
C THR A 684 0.19 -10.72 0.13
N GLY A 685 1.50 -10.92 0.13
CA GLY A 685 2.39 -10.30 1.11
C GLY A 685 2.39 -8.77 0.98
N GLY A 686 1.95 -8.05 2.00
CA GLY A 686 1.99 -6.58 2.05
C GLY A 686 1.09 -5.84 1.04
N MET A 687 0.26 -6.57 0.29
CA MET A 687 -0.63 -6.04 -0.73
C MET A 687 -2.10 -6.17 -0.26
N PRO A 688 -2.85 -5.06 -0.12
CA PRO A 688 -4.29 -5.15 0.12
C PRO A 688 -5.03 -5.58 -1.16
N ASN A 689 -6.30 -5.96 -1.05
CA ASN A 689 -7.13 -6.16 -2.23
C ASN A 689 -7.34 -4.81 -2.96
N ILE A 690 -6.73 -4.64 -4.14
CA ILE A 690 -6.74 -3.39 -4.90
C ILE A 690 -6.46 -3.64 -6.39
N SER A 691 -6.99 -2.78 -7.26
CA SER A 691 -6.68 -2.77 -8.70
C SER A 691 -5.23 -2.36 -8.94
N ILE A 692 -4.47 -3.23 -9.62
CA ILE A 692 -3.10 -2.98 -10.08
C ILE A 692 -3.15 -2.75 -11.59
N ARG A 693 -3.07 -1.48 -11.99
CA ARG A 693 -3.25 -1.06 -13.39
C ARG A 693 -1.99 -1.20 -14.23
N ASP A 694 -0.82 -1.24 -13.59
CA ASP A 694 0.44 -1.43 -14.30
C ASP A 694 1.50 -2.10 -13.43
N LEU A 695 2.43 -2.76 -14.11
CA LEU A 695 3.57 -3.47 -13.57
C LEU A 695 4.81 -3.14 -14.40
N VAL A 696 5.93 -2.92 -13.74
CA VAL A 696 7.23 -2.73 -14.40
C VAL A 696 8.31 -3.46 -13.59
N ILE A 697 9.23 -4.12 -14.30
CA ILE A 697 10.42 -4.71 -13.70
C ILE A 697 11.58 -3.71 -13.79
N GLN A 698 12.21 -3.40 -12.66
CA GLN A 698 13.53 -2.77 -12.63
C GLN A 698 14.58 -3.89 -12.65
N LYS A 699 15.40 -3.93 -13.71
CA LYS A 699 16.25 -5.08 -14.01
C LYS A 699 17.55 -5.15 -13.21
N GLU A 700 18.11 -4.01 -12.76
CA GLU A 700 19.36 -4.01 -11.99
C GLU A 700 19.13 -4.51 -10.56
N GLU A 701 17.96 -4.22 -9.97
CA GLU A 701 17.61 -4.55 -8.58
C GLU A 701 16.71 -5.80 -8.45
N ASP A 702 16.28 -6.38 -9.59
CA ASP A 702 15.28 -7.46 -9.61
C ASP A 702 13.97 -7.08 -8.87
N ASP A 703 13.57 -5.82 -8.99
CA ASP A 703 12.36 -5.31 -8.34
C ASP A 703 11.14 -5.42 -9.25
N LEU A 704 10.00 -5.82 -8.68
CA LEU A 704 8.70 -5.70 -9.32
C LEU A 704 7.94 -4.51 -8.73
N VAL A 705 7.79 -3.46 -9.54
CA VAL A 705 7.07 -2.24 -9.16
C VAL A 705 5.63 -2.33 -9.65
N ALA A 706 4.67 -2.10 -8.75
CA ALA A 706 3.24 -2.20 -9.01
C ALA A 706 2.52 -0.87 -8.75
N ALA A 707 1.80 -0.40 -9.76
CA ALA A 707 0.99 0.81 -9.69
C ALA A 707 -0.46 0.44 -9.32
N SER A 708 -0.89 0.85 -8.12
CA SER A 708 -2.28 0.67 -7.72
C SER A 708 -3.13 1.87 -8.11
N PHE A 709 -4.39 1.61 -8.43
CA PHE A 709 -5.37 2.66 -8.66
C PHE A 709 -6.06 3.05 -7.34
N GLY A 710 -5.29 3.65 -6.42
CA GLY A 710 -5.80 4.32 -5.22
C GLY A 710 -5.20 3.88 -3.89
N ARG A 711 -4.05 3.21 -3.91
CA ARG A 711 -3.19 2.92 -2.74
C ARG A 711 -1.71 3.27 -2.98
N GLY A 712 -1.44 4.11 -3.98
CA GLY A 712 -0.08 4.51 -4.38
C GLY A 712 0.69 3.41 -5.11
N ILE A 713 2.00 3.35 -4.88
CA ILE A 713 2.92 2.40 -5.51
C ILE A 713 3.41 1.38 -4.48
N PHE A 714 3.61 0.16 -4.95
CA PHE A 714 4.18 -0.95 -4.19
C PHE A 714 5.43 -1.49 -4.90
N ILE A 715 6.40 -1.95 -4.12
CA ILE A 715 7.60 -2.64 -4.63
C ILE A 715 7.72 -3.99 -3.94
N LEU A 716 7.80 -5.07 -4.72
CA LEU A 716 8.33 -6.34 -4.24
C LEU A 716 9.84 -6.29 -4.50
N ASP A 717 10.58 -5.98 -3.44
CA ASP A 717 12.03 -5.85 -3.52
C ASP A 717 12.65 -7.25 -3.82
N ASP A 718 13.56 -7.37 -4.80
CA ASP A 718 14.25 -8.61 -5.23
C ASP A 718 13.36 -9.85 -5.43
N TYR A 719 12.60 -9.95 -6.52
CA TYR A 719 11.78 -11.13 -6.82
C TYR A 719 12.60 -12.34 -7.32
N SER A 720 13.92 -12.23 -7.45
CA SER A 720 14.79 -13.25 -8.07
C SER A 720 14.63 -14.67 -7.51
N PRO A 721 14.29 -14.92 -6.21
CA PRO A 721 14.02 -16.27 -5.71
C PRO A 721 12.95 -17.03 -6.51
N LEU A 722 11.97 -16.33 -7.10
CA LEU A 722 10.92 -16.95 -7.92
C LEU A 722 11.46 -17.62 -9.19
N ARG A 723 12.63 -17.22 -9.70
CA ARG A 723 13.26 -17.85 -10.88
C ARG A 723 13.77 -19.27 -10.60
N GLU A 724 14.11 -19.55 -9.34
CA GLU A 724 14.57 -20.86 -8.88
C GLU A 724 13.41 -21.79 -8.51
N VAL A 725 12.23 -21.25 -8.20
CA VAL A 725 11.08 -22.04 -7.74
C VAL A 725 10.61 -23.01 -8.82
N THR A 726 10.59 -24.29 -8.48
CA THR A 726 9.96 -25.35 -9.27
C THR A 726 9.20 -26.31 -8.35
N PRO A 727 8.26 -27.12 -8.86
CA PRO A 727 7.64 -28.18 -8.06
C PRO A 727 8.66 -29.10 -7.38
N GLU A 728 9.76 -29.44 -8.06
CA GLU A 728 10.83 -30.27 -7.51
C GLU A 728 11.62 -29.57 -6.39
N LEU A 729 11.81 -28.25 -6.49
CA LEU A 729 12.43 -27.47 -5.42
C LEU A 729 11.54 -27.43 -4.19
N LEU A 730 10.24 -27.16 -4.37
CA LEU A 730 9.29 -27.10 -3.26
C LEU A 730 9.11 -28.47 -2.59
N ASP A 731 9.29 -29.57 -3.33
CA ASP A 731 9.20 -30.89 -2.72
C ASP A 731 10.43 -31.26 -1.86
N LYS A 732 11.54 -30.51 -1.96
CA LYS A 732 12.67 -30.59 -1.03
C LYS A 732 12.26 -30.08 0.35
N ASN A 733 12.82 -30.66 1.40
CA ASN A 733 12.52 -30.24 2.77
C ASN A 733 12.85 -28.76 3.05
N ASN A 734 13.86 -28.21 2.38
CA ASN A 734 14.30 -26.83 2.55
C ASN A 734 15.15 -26.36 1.35
N HIS A 735 15.33 -25.04 1.24
CA HIS A 735 16.25 -24.40 0.28
C HIS A 735 16.73 -23.04 0.81
N LEU A 736 17.96 -22.64 0.50
CA LEU A 736 18.50 -21.30 0.78
C LEU A 736 18.90 -20.65 -0.54
N PHE A 737 18.20 -19.57 -0.89
CA PHE A 737 18.40 -18.83 -2.13
C PHE A 737 19.69 -17.99 -2.06
N ALA A 738 20.26 -17.68 -3.22
CA ALA A 738 21.44 -16.81 -3.28
C ALA A 738 21.07 -15.39 -2.78
N PRO A 739 21.79 -14.82 -1.80
CA PRO A 739 21.58 -13.44 -1.38
C PRO A 739 22.19 -12.46 -2.39
N ASP A 740 21.57 -11.29 -2.53
CA ASP A 740 22.15 -10.20 -3.29
C ASP A 740 23.24 -9.44 -2.50
N THR A 741 23.93 -8.52 -3.18
CA THR A 741 24.94 -7.63 -2.63
C THR A 741 24.33 -6.72 -1.57
N ALA A 742 24.92 -6.71 -0.37
CA ALA A 742 24.46 -5.86 0.72
C ALA A 742 25.18 -4.49 0.73
N LEU A 743 24.40 -3.42 0.75
CA LEU A 743 24.91 -2.05 0.73
C LEU A 743 25.21 -1.53 2.15
N LEU A 744 26.49 -1.31 2.45
CA LEU A 744 26.95 -0.76 3.71
C LEU A 744 26.94 0.77 3.68
N TYR A 745 26.09 1.38 4.51
CA TYR A 745 26.09 2.83 4.77
C TYR A 745 25.56 3.13 6.17
N THR A 746 25.61 4.40 6.58
CA THR A 746 24.97 4.85 7.83
C THR A 746 23.67 5.57 7.49
N PRO A 747 22.49 5.00 7.82
CA PRO A 747 21.21 5.66 7.60
C PRO A 747 21.16 7.04 8.30
N ARG A 748 20.97 8.08 7.49
CA ARG A 748 21.03 9.49 7.93
C ARG A 748 19.74 9.89 8.65
N ARG A 749 19.85 10.87 9.55
CA ARG A 749 18.72 11.48 10.26
C ARG A 749 18.45 12.85 9.65
N THR A 750 17.24 13.07 9.13
CA THR A 750 16.84 14.34 8.49
C THR A 750 15.78 15.12 9.27
N VAL A 751 14.88 14.42 9.96
CA VAL A 751 13.76 15.03 10.70
C VAL A 751 13.86 14.84 12.21
N GLY A 752 15.00 14.35 12.72
CA GLY A 752 15.23 14.06 14.14
C GLY A 752 15.49 12.58 14.41
N HIS A 753 15.05 12.10 15.58
CA HIS A 753 15.25 10.72 16.03
C HIS A 753 14.03 9.84 15.70
N GLY A 754 14.28 8.67 15.12
CA GLY A 754 13.22 7.72 14.73
C GLY A 754 12.66 7.97 13.34
N GLU A 755 11.64 7.20 12.96
CA GLU A 755 11.00 7.23 11.64
C GLU A 755 10.42 8.61 11.31
N LYS A 756 9.60 9.19 12.21
CA LYS A 756 8.96 10.49 12.01
C LYS A 756 9.68 11.66 12.67
N GLY A 757 10.80 11.38 13.35
CA GLY A 757 11.58 12.42 14.02
C GLY A 757 10.75 13.24 15.01
N THR A 758 10.82 14.57 14.90
CA THR A 758 10.05 15.52 15.73
C THR A 758 8.90 16.18 14.96
N GLN A 759 8.41 15.57 13.88
CA GLN A 759 7.32 16.13 13.04
C GLN A 759 5.91 15.75 13.52
N GLY A 760 5.80 14.83 14.49
CA GLY A 760 4.52 14.29 14.96
C GLY A 760 4.03 13.09 14.14
N THR A 761 3.03 12.38 14.68
CA THR A 761 2.55 11.10 14.12
C THR A 761 1.80 11.23 12.80
N GLY A 762 1.25 12.42 12.51
CA GLY A 762 0.58 12.71 11.24
C GLY A 762 1.53 12.92 10.06
N TYR A 763 2.84 13.07 10.29
CA TYR A 763 3.80 13.20 9.21
C TYR A 763 3.88 11.90 8.40
N PHE A 764 3.72 11.99 7.08
CA PHE A 764 3.76 10.83 6.20
C PHE A 764 5.20 10.38 5.94
N THR A 765 5.44 9.10 6.19
CA THR A 765 6.67 8.36 5.89
C THR A 765 6.25 7.00 5.34
N ALA A 766 6.98 6.52 4.34
CA ALA A 766 6.91 5.16 3.85
C ALA A 766 8.28 4.48 4.05
N PRO A 767 8.32 3.19 4.39
CA PRO A 767 9.57 2.53 4.73
C PRO A 767 10.51 2.42 3.50
N ASN A 768 11.81 2.33 3.77
CA ASN A 768 12.79 1.78 2.82
C ASN A 768 12.78 0.24 2.92
N PRO A 769 13.43 -0.48 1.99
CA PRO A 769 13.85 -1.86 2.25
C PRO A 769 14.64 -1.94 3.57
N PRO A 770 14.59 -3.07 4.29
CA PRO A 770 15.37 -3.21 5.52
C PRO A 770 16.87 -3.00 5.24
N PHE A 771 17.52 -2.23 6.11
CA PHE A 771 18.96 -1.99 5.97
C PHE A 771 19.76 -3.27 6.25
N GLY A 772 20.56 -3.70 5.29
CA GLY A 772 21.54 -4.78 5.46
C GLY A 772 21.47 -5.84 4.37
N ALA A 773 21.87 -7.07 4.71
CA ALA A 773 21.76 -8.23 3.82
C ALA A 773 20.41 -8.92 4.04
N ILE A 774 19.66 -9.16 2.97
CA ILE A 774 18.40 -9.89 3.01
C ILE A 774 18.65 -11.34 2.59
N PHE A 775 18.17 -12.28 3.40
CA PHE A 775 18.28 -13.71 3.14
C PHE A 775 16.90 -14.30 2.93
N THR A 776 16.71 -14.97 1.79
CA THR A 776 15.48 -15.69 1.48
C THR A 776 15.73 -17.20 1.62
N TYR A 777 14.83 -17.92 2.28
CA TYR A 777 14.88 -19.39 2.37
C TYR A 777 13.48 -20.00 2.34
N TYR A 778 13.40 -21.29 2.05
CA TYR A 778 12.18 -22.08 2.01
C TYR A 778 12.23 -23.24 3.01
N LEU A 779 11.13 -23.50 3.70
CA LEU A 779 10.88 -24.71 4.48
C LEU A 779 9.59 -25.37 4.00
N LYS A 780 9.64 -26.66 3.65
CA LYS A 780 8.44 -27.41 3.24
C LYS A 780 7.47 -27.61 4.40
N GLU A 781 8.00 -28.00 5.55
CA GLU A 781 7.25 -28.15 6.79
C GLU A 781 7.87 -27.23 7.85
N GLY A 782 7.01 -26.57 8.62
CA GLY A 782 7.45 -25.81 9.77
C GLY A 782 7.90 -26.73 10.90
N LEU A 783 8.83 -26.26 11.73
CA LEU A 783 9.23 -26.98 12.93
C LEU A 783 8.15 -26.83 14.00
N LYS A 784 7.68 -27.95 14.54
CA LYS A 784 6.64 -28.00 15.57
C LYS A 784 7.22 -28.53 16.88
N THR A 785 6.77 -27.96 17.99
CA THR A 785 6.99 -28.50 19.34
C THR A 785 6.16 -29.78 19.56
N LYS A 786 6.57 -30.63 20.50
CA LYS A 786 5.79 -31.80 20.95
C LYS A 786 4.38 -31.39 21.37
N LYS A 787 4.25 -30.22 22.01
CA LYS A 787 2.97 -29.63 22.40
C LYS A 787 2.09 -29.31 21.19
N GLU A 788 2.62 -28.63 20.18
CA GLU A 788 1.87 -28.30 18.96
C GLU A 788 1.45 -29.56 18.19
N ILE A 789 2.33 -30.57 18.11
CA ILE A 789 2.01 -31.87 17.51
C ILE A 789 0.85 -32.53 18.27
N ARG A 790 0.86 -32.49 19.60
CA ARG A 790 -0.25 -33.00 20.40
C ARG A 790 -1.54 -32.21 20.13
N GLU A 791 -1.51 -30.89 20.25
CA GLU A 791 -2.70 -30.04 20.07
C GLU A 791 -3.31 -30.18 18.67
N GLU A 792 -2.50 -30.36 17.64
CA GLU A 792 -2.97 -30.62 16.28
C GLU A 792 -3.69 -31.97 16.17
N ASN A 793 -3.15 -33.02 16.79
CA ASN A 793 -3.81 -34.32 16.87
C ASN A 793 -5.11 -34.26 17.68
N GLU A 794 -5.14 -33.52 18.80
CA GLU A 794 -6.34 -33.30 19.60
C GLU A 794 -7.41 -32.53 18.82
N LYS A 795 -7.04 -31.46 18.09
CA LYS A 795 -7.93 -30.73 17.19
C LYS A 795 -8.51 -31.62 16.10
N LYS A 796 -7.70 -32.52 15.53
CA LYS A 796 -8.15 -33.50 14.54
C LYS A 796 -9.18 -34.46 15.13
N LEU A 797 -8.91 -35.02 16.31
CA LEU A 797 -9.85 -35.90 17.02
C LEU A 797 -11.14 -35.18 17.40
N ALA A 798 -11.03 -33.94 17.89
CA ALA A 798 -12.19 -33.08 18.20
C ALA A 798 -13.06 -32.83 16.96
N LYS A 799 -12.44 -32.53 15.81
CA LYS A 799 -13.15 -32.32 14.53
C LYS A 799 -13.83 -33.59 14.03
N GLU A 800 -13.22 -34.75 14.29
CA GLU A 800 -13.80 -36.07 14.00
C GLU A 800 -14.83 -36.52 15.06
N ASN A 801 -15.11 -35.69 16.06
CA ASN A 801 -15.99 -35.97 17.21
C ASN A 801 -15.62 -37.29 17.92
N LYS A 802 -14.31 -37.57 18.00
CA LYS A 802 -13.74 -38.72 18.69
C LYS A 802 -13.27 -38.32 20.08
N ASP A 803 -13.19 -39.30 20.98
CA ASP A 803 -12.58 -39.12 22.29
C ASP A 803 -11.14 -38.63 22.13
N ILE A 804 -10.81 -37.56 22.86
CA ILE A 804 -9.44 -37.05 22.94
C ILE A 804 -8.76 -37.78 24.09
N PRO A 805 -7.84 -38.73 23.81
CA PRO A 805 -7.19 -39.49 24.86
C PRO A 805 -6.31 -38.56 25.70
N PHE A 806 -6.31 -38.78 27.02
CA PHE A 806 -5.40 -38.08 27.90
C PHE A 806 -3.94 -38.40 27.55
N PRO A 807 -3.07 -37.40 27.31
CA PRO A 807 -1.64 -37.63 27.15
C PRO A 807 -1.04 -38.06 28.49
N GLU A 808 -0.25 -39.14 28.50
CA GLU A 808 0.44 -39.61 29.71
C GLU A 808 1.26 -38.48 30.36
N TRP A 809 1.36 -38.49 31.70
CA TRP A 809 2.06 -37.44 32.46
C TRP A 809 3.50 -37.26 32.01
N GLU A 810 4.19 -38.35 31.65
CA GLU A 810 5.55 -38.34 31.13
C GLU A 810 5.66 -37.57 29.80
N LYS A 811 4.63 -37.60 28.95
CA LYS A 811 4.61 -36.84 27.69
C LYS A 811 4.41 -35.35 27.94
N LEU A 812 3.50 -34.98 28.84
CA LEU A 812 3.30 -33.58 29.25
C LEU A 812 4.55 -33.01 29.92
N GLU A 813 5.24 -33.81 30.73
CA GLU A 813 6.51 -33.44 31.33
C GLU A 813 7.61 -33.27 30.28
N ALA A 814 7.65 -34.13 29.25
CA ALA A 814 8.54 -33.99 28.12
C ALA A 814 8.24 -32.75 27.26
N GLU A 815 6.97 -32.37 27.09
CA GLU A 815 6.55 -31.11 26.47
C GLU A 815 7.01 -29.90 27.31
N ARG A 816 6.84 -29.95 28.63
CA ARG A 816 7.25 -28.88 29.54
C ARG A 816 8.77 -28.65 29.54
N ASN A 817 9.53 -29.72 29.41
CA ASN A 817 10.99 -29.69 29.42
C ASN A 817 11.60 -29.58 28.01
N GLU A 818 10.78 -29.47 26.96
CA GLU A 818 11.24 -29.32 25.58
C GLU A 818 11.85 -27.92 25.35
N VAL A 819 13.03 -27.89 24.73
CA VAL A 819 13.58 -26.65 24.20
C VAL A 819 12.95 -26.40 22.85
N LYS A 820 12.29 -25.25 22.68
CA LYS A 820 11.62 -24.88 21.43
C LYS A 820 12.60 -25.00 20.25
N PRO A 821 12.17 -25.59 19.12
CA PRO A 821 13.00 -25.65 17.93
C PRO A 821 13.26 -24.24 17.40
N THR A 822 14.46 -24.02 16.87
CA THR A 822 14.84 -22.73 16.28
C THR A 822 15.47 -22.93 14.91
N VAL A 823 15.20 -22.03 13.99
CA VAL A 823 15.97 -21.88 12.75
C VAL A 823 16.89 -20.68 12.91
N ILE A 824 18.13 -20.83 12.47
CA ILE A 824 19.11 -19.75 12.47
C ILE A 824 19.80 -19.63 11.11
N LEU A 825 20.16 -18.40 10.76
CA LEU A 825 21.09 -18.09 9.69
C LEU A 825 22.45 -17.83 10.33
N ALA A 826 23.42 -18.72 10.09
CA ALA A 826 24.80 -18.52 10.53
C ALA A 826 25.58 -17.82 9.43
N ILE A 827 26.24 -16.71 9.80
CA ILE A 827 27.01 -15.88 8.91
C ILE A 827 28.50 -16.03 9.24
N GLU A 828 29.30 -16.20 8.20
CA GLU A 828 30.75 -16.39 8.28
C GLU A 828 31.46 -15.39 7.34
N ASP A 829 32.70 -15.02 7.67
CA ASP A 829 33.57 -14.26 6.77
C ASP A 829 34.18 -15.15 5.67
N ALA A 830 34.96 -14.54 4.77
CA ALA A 830 35.62 -15.25 3.67
C ALA A 830 36.53 -16.40 4.13
N GLU A 831 37.11 -16.27 5.33
CA GLU A 831 37.96 -17.27 5.96
C GLU A 831 37.19 -18.37 6.73
N GLY A 832 35.85 -18.27 6.82
CA GLY A 832 35.00 -19.22 7.54
C GLY A 832 34.92 -18.96 9.05
N ASN A 833 35.34 -17.79 9.54
CA ASN A 833 35.16 -17.43 10.94
C ASN A 833 33.70 -17.02 11.19
N PRO A 834 33.09 -17.45 12.30
CA PRO A 834 31.73 -17.02 12.66
C PRO A 834 31.66 -15.51 12.90
N VAL A 835 30.73 -14.84 12.21
CA VAL A 835 30.48 -13.40 12.31
C VAL A 835 29.22 -13.13 13.13
N ASN A 836 28.10 -13.76 12.76
CA ASN A 836 26.83 -13.59 13.46
C ASN A 836 25.94 -14.84 13.32
N ARG A 837 24.90 -14.93 14.16
CA ARG A 837 23.81 -15.91 14.05
C ARG A 837 22.49 -15.18 14.27
N ILE A 838 21.55 -15.34 13.34
CA ILE A 838 20.28 -14.60 13.36
C ILE A 838 19.14 -15.60 13.46
N SER A 839 18.26 -15.40 14.44
CA SER A 839 17.02 -16.17 14.56
C SER A 839 16.13 -15.92 13.35
N ALA A 840 15.56 -16.99 12.82
CA ALA A 840 14.69 -16.96 11.65
C ALA A 840 13.35 -17.62 11.96
N PRO A 841 12.27 -17.27 11.23
CA PRO A 841 10.99 -17.98 11.31
C PRO A 841 11.15 -19.50 11.19
N ILE A 842 10.25 -20.25 11.82
CA ILE A 842 10.28 -21.72 11.79
C ILE A 842 9.09 -22.31 11.03
N GLY A 843 8.25 -21.47 10.44
CA GLY A 843 7.02 -21.87 9.73
C GLY A 843 7.32 -22.61 8.43
N ALA A 844 6.27 -23.14 7.80
CA ALA A 844 6.36 -23.59 6.41
C ALA A 844 6.22 -22.40 5.47
N GLY A 845 6.85 -22.50 4.30
CA GLY A 845 6.82 -21.47 3.26
C GLY A 845 8.18 -20.84 3.01
N ILE A 846 8.17 -19.81 2.15
CA ILE A 846 9.29 -18.90 1.93
C ILE A 846 9.31 -17.88 3.06
N HIS A 847 10.50 -17.52 3.51
CA HIS A 847 10.76 -16.55 4.55
C HIS A 847 11.88 -15.61 4.14
N ARG A 848 11.80 -14.34 4.55
CA ARG A 848 12.86 -13.33 4.40
C ARG A 848 13.34 -12.84 5.76
N VAL A 849 14.66 -12.76 5.93
CA VAL A 849 15.30 -12.33 7.17
C VAL A 849 16.41 -11.32 6.86
N ASN A 850 16.43 -10.22 7.61
CA ASN A 850 17.43 -9.17 7.48
C ASN A 850 18.59 -9.35 8.46
N TRP A 851 19.82 -9.16 7.97
CA TRP A 851 21.00 -8.90 8.79
C TRP A 851 21.47 -7.45 8.62
N GLU A 852 21.37 -6.65 9.67
CA GLU A 852 21.84 -5.25 9.69
C GLU A 852 23.38 -5.07 9.60
N LEU A 853 24.12 -6.10 9.15
CA LEU A 853 25.57 -6.06 8.96
C LEU A 853 26.32 -5.78 10.26
N ARG A 854 25.84 -6.33 11.38
CA ARG A 854 26.43 -6.17 12.72
C ARG A 854 26.89 -7.48 13.31
N TYR A 855 27.98 -7.41 14.07
CA TYR A 855 28.33 -8.44 15.03
C TYR A 855 27.30 -8.46 16.19
N PRO A 856 27.17 -9.59 16.91
CA PRO A 856 26.45 -9.60 18.18
C PRO A 856 27.17 -8.74 19.23
N SER A 857 26.43 -8.18 20.19
CA SER A 857 27.00 -7.43 21.31
C SER A 857 28.00 -8.27 22.08
N ALA A 858 29.10 -7.65 22.49
CA ALA A 858 30.13 -8.29 23.31
C ALA A 858 29.95 -8.01 24.82
N ARG A 859 28.87 -7.32 25.23
CA ARG A 859 28.63 -6.98 26.64
C ARG A 859 28.40 -8.22 27.49
N ALA A 860 28.83 -8.16 28.74
CA ALA A 860 28.54 -9.19 29.73
C ALA A 860 27.03 -9.33 29.99
N ILE A 861 26.58 -10.58 30.11
CA ILE A 861 25.18 -10.94 30.38
C ILE A 861 24.95 -10.98 31.89
N ASP A 862 23.84 -10.41 32.32
CA ASP A 862 23.37 -10.46 33.71
C ASP A 862 22.30 -11.55 33.83
N PRO A 863 22.56 -12.70 34.51
CA PRO A 863 21.64 -13.83 34.55
C PRO A 863 20.28 -13.47 35.20
N GLU A 864 20.25 -12.47 36.08
CA GLU A 864 19.00 -12.00 36.71
C GLU A 864 18.12 -11.14 35.78
N ARG A 865 18.67 -10.71 34.64
CA ARG A 865 18.02 -9.84 33.66
C ARG A 865 17.99 -10.46 32.27
N VAL A 866 18.19 -11.78 32.17
CA VAL A 866 17.98 -12.51 30.92
C VAL A 866 16.48 -12.60 30.71
N ASP A 867 16.00 -11.78 29.79
CA ASP A 867 14.69 -11.97 29.19
C ASP A 867 14.90 -12.68 27.84
N PRO A 868 14.51 -13.96 27.73
CA PRO A 868 14.64 -14.73 26.48
C PRO A 868 13.88 -14.11 25.29
N GLU A 869 12.94 -13.19 25.56
CA GLU A 869 12.14 -12.50 24.54
C GLU A 869 12.63 -11.08 24.26
N SER A 870 13.66 -10.59 24.97
CA SER A 870 14.23 -9.26 24.72
C SER A 870 15.24 -9.29 23.57
N ASP A 871 15.18 -8.29 22.68
CA ASP A 871 16.22 -8.09 21.68
C ASP A 871 17.53 -7.67 22.37
N ASP A 872 18.52 -8.56 22.33
CA ASP A 872 19.86 -8.24 22.79
C ASP A 872 20.41 -7.04 21.99
N PRO A 873 21.11 -6.09 22.63
CA PRO A 873 21.67 -4.94 21.93
C PRO A 873 22.57 -5.39 20.77
N THR A 874 22.45 -4.74 19.61
CA THR A 874 23.30 -5.06 18.46
C THR A 874 24.73 -4.54 18.65
N GLY A 875 25.71 -5.23 18.07
CA GLY A 875 27.12 -4.89 18.16
C GLY A 875 27.61 -3.92 17.07
N LEU A 876 28.92 -3.88 16.91
CA LEU A 876 29.59 -3.06 15.90
C LEU A 876 29.32 -3.58 14.48
N MET A 877 29.32 -2.66 13.50
CA MET A 877 29.18 -3.01 12.08
C MET A 877 30.33 -3.89 11.60
N VAL A 878 30.07 -4.77 10.63
CA VAL A 878 31.11 -5.52 9.93
C VAL A 878 31.81 -4.64 8.88
N ALA A 879 32.97 -5.09 8.39
CA ALA A 879 33.68 -4.40 7.32
C ALA A 879 33.18 -4.86 5.94
N PRO A 880 33.32 -4.04 4.88
CA PRO A 880 33.13 -4.51 3.52
C PRO A 880 33.98 -5.73 3.19
N GLY A 881 33.45 -6.64 2.38
CA GLY A 881 34.10 -7.87 1.95
C GLY A 881 33.12 -9.00 1.68
N SER A 882 33.67 -10.18 1.39
CA SER A 882 32.89 -11.40 1.10
C SER A 882 32.45 -12.10 2.38
N TYR A 883 31.19 -12.55 2.40
CA TYR A 883 30.58 -13.29 3.50
C TYR A 883 29.87 -14.54 2.98
N ARG A 884 29.58 -15.47 3.89
CA ARG A 884 28.79 -16.67 3.64
C ARG A 884 27.66 -16.80 4.63
N VAL A 885 26.53 -17.37 4.19
CA VAL A 885 25.38 -17.66 5.04
C VAL A 885 24.97 -19.13 4.89
N SER A 886 24.66 -19.78 6.01
CA SER A 886 24.08 -21.13 6.04
C SER A 886 22.79 -21.13 6.87
N LEU A 887 21.83 -21.94 6.45
CA LEU A 887 20.57 -22.17 7.16
C LEU A 887 20.73 -23.40 8.06
N LEU A 888 20.44 -23.26 9.36
CA LEU A 888 20.54 -24.36 10.33
C LEU A 888 19.28 -24.44 11.16
N GLN A 889 18.94 -25.64 11.60
CA GLN A 889 17.97 -25.88 12.65
C GLN A 889 18.65 -26.35 13.94
N ILE A 890 18.04 -26.04 15.07
CA ILE A 890 18.39 -26.56 16.39
C ILE A 890 17.13 -27.18 16.98
N VAL A 891 17.16 -28.50 17.21
CA VAL A 891 16.05 -29.26 17.80
C VAL A 891 16.63 -30.12 18.91
N ASP A 892 16.06 -30.05 20.13
CA ASP A 892 16.56 -30.75 21.31
C ASP A 892 18.09 -30.55 21.54
N GLY A 893 18.58 -29.34 21.28
CA GLY A 893 20.00 -28.97 21.40
C GLY A 893 20.91 -29.51 20.29
N LYS A 894 20.39 -30.26 19.32
CA LYS A 894 21.15 -30.76 18.17
C LYS A 894 21.05 -29.80 16.99
N THR A 895 22.20 -29.31 16.54
CA THR A 895 22.31 -28.48 15.33
C THR A 895 22.38 -29.34 14.07
N THR A 896 21.61 -28.99 13.04
CA THR A 896 21.67 -29.60 11.70
C THR A 896 21.71 -28.50 10.65
N VAL A 897 22.65 -28.57 9.72
CA VAL A 897 22.67 -27.68 8.55
C VAL A 897 21.54 -28.12 7.61
N LEU A 898 20.62 -27.20 7.33
CA LEU A 898 19.53 -27.41 6.40
C LEU A 898 20.00 -27.14 4.96
N ALA A 899 20.58 -25.96 4.72
CA ALA A 899 21.03 -25.53 3.39
C ALA A 899 22.22 -24.56 3.48
N GLY A 900 22.93 -24.37 2.36
CA GLY A 900 24.11 -23.52 2.23
C GLY A 900 25.46 -24.25 2.40
N PRO A 901 26.59 -23.52 2.44
CA PRO A 901 26.66 -22.05 2.46
C PRO A 901 26.38 -21.40 1.10
N GLN A 902 25.75 -20.22 1.11
CA GLN A 902 25.68 -19.28 -0.03
C GLN A 902 26.63 -18.11 0.21
N SER A 903 27.29 -17.58 -0.82
CA SER A 903 28.22 -16.44 -0.71
C SER A 903 27.55 -15.15 -1.18
N PHE A 904 27.91 -14.02 -0.57
CA PHE A 904 27.44 -12.68 -0.94
C PHE A 904 28.49 -11.61 -0.57
N GLU A 905 28.38 -10.42 -1.15
CA GLU A 905 29.29 -9.30 -0.93
C GLU A 905 28.66 -8.22 -0.07
N VAL A 906 29.47 -7.57 0.77
CA VAL A 906 29.11 -6.33 1.47
C VAL A 906 29.95 -5.20 0.91
N VAL A 907 29.31 -4.21 0.28
CA VAL A 907 30.00 -3.09 -0.41
C VAL A 907 29.59 -1.74 0.17
N PRO A 908 30.51 -0.76 0.29
CA PRO A 908 30.14 0.59 0.73
C PRO A 908 29.29 1.29 -0.33
N LEU A 909 28.17 1.90 0.08
CA LEU A 909 27.31 2.66 -0.84
C LEU A 909 27.97 3.96 -1.35
N PHE A 910 28.79 4.58 -0.51
CA PHE A 910 29.43 5.86 -0.80
C PHE A 910 30.91 5.81 -0.49
N GLU A 911 31.68 6.57 -1.26
CA GLU A 911 33.02 6.97 -0.87
C GLU A 911 32.96 8.16 0.11
N GLY A 912 33.84 8.16 1.11
CA GLY A 912 33.94 9.25 2.05
C GLY A 912 34.53 10.50 1.41
N ALA A 913 34.06 11.68 1.81
CA ALA A 913 34.65 12.95 1.36
C ALA A 913 36.10 13.17 1.84
N LEU A 914 36.55 12.39 2.83
CA LEU A 914 37.91 12.35 3.33
C LEU A 914 38.44 10.91 3.18
N GLU A 915 39.72 10.79 2.83
CA GLU A 915 40.41 9.51 2.84
C GLU A 915 40.44 8.93 4.25
N GLY A 916 39.87 7.73 4.40
CA GLY A 916 39.77 7.00 5.67
C GLY A 916 40.86 5.95 5.85
N ASN A 917 40.77 5.19 6.94
CA ASN A 917 41.57 3.98 7.14
C ASN A 917 41.13 2.89 6.15
N SER A 918 41.99 1.90 5.88
CA SER A 918 41.57 0.73 5.11
C SER A 918 40.50 -0.08 5.85
N PHE A 919 39.67 -0.84 5.13
CA PHE A 919 38.64 -1.68 5.73
C PHE A 919 39.24 -2.74 6.67
N ALA A 920 40.38 -3.32 6.32
CA ALA A 920 41.11 -4.25 7.18
C ALA A 920 41.60 -3.59 8.49
N GLN A 921 42.12 -2.36 8.42
CA GLN A 921 42.53 -1.61 9.62
C GLN A 921 41.34 -1.26 10.52
N THR A 922 40.19 -0.96 9.91
CA THR A 922 38.94 -0.65 10.63
C THR A 922 38.39 -1.90 11.31
N ASP A 923 38.39 -3.06 10.64
CA ASP A 923 37.95 -4.33 11.23
C ASP A 923 38.83 -4.77 12.41
N LEU A 924 40.16 -4.67 12.27
CA LEU A 924 41.09 -4.94 13.37
C LEU A 924 40.80 -4.06 14.60
N TYR A 925 40.60 -2.76 14.39
CA TYR A 925 40.26 -1.84 15.47
C TYR A 925 38.91 -2.18 16.11
N ARG A 926 37.90 -2.56 15.32
CA ARG A 926 36.60 -3.00 15.83
C ARG A 926 36.74 -4.26 16.69
N LYS A 927 37.55 -5.23 16.29
CA LYS A 927 37.84 -6.44 17.08
C LYS A 927 38.45 -6.08 18.45
N GLU A 928 39.42 -5.17 18.50
CA GLU A 928 40.01 -4.67 19.76
C GLU A 928 38.99 -3.95 20.66
N VAL A 929 38.13 -3.12 20.07
CA VAL A 929 37.07 -2.41 20.81
C VAL A 929 35.99 -3.37 21.32
N ARG A 930 35.62 -4.41 20.57
CA ARG A 930 34.71 -5.46 21.04
C ARG A 930 35.28 -6.19 22.26
N GLU A 931 36.56 -6.50 22.24
CA GLU A 931 37.24 -7.12 23.38
C GLU A 931 37.25 -6.19 24.60
N LEU A 932 37.54 -4.91 24.38
CA LEU A 932 37.46 -3.90 25.44
C LEU A 932 36.04 -3.78 26.00
N GLN A 933 35.01 -3.79 25.16
CA GLN A 933 33.60 -3.77 25.59
C GLN A 933 33.28 -4.98 26.48
N ARG A 934 33.69 -6.18 26.05
CA ARG A 934 33.52 -7.42 26.82
C ARG A 934 34.17 -7.33 28.19
N SER A 935 35.44 -6.94 28.23
CA SER A 935 36.20 -6.88 29.48
C SER A 935 35.73 -5.75 30.41
N THR A 936 35.34 -4.58 29.87
CA THR A 936 34.86 -3.44 30.66
C THR A 936 33.49 -3.70 31.26
N SER A 937 32.57 -4.28 30.49
CA SER A 937 31.26 -4.69 31.00
C SER A 937 31.37 -5.82 32.03
N ALA A 938 32.24 -6.80 31.81
CA ALA A 938 32.54 -7.85 32.78
C ALA A 938 33.15 -7.30 34.07
N LEU A 939 34.09 -6.35 33.99
CA LEU A 939 34.64 -5.67 35.16
C LEU A 939 33.56 -4.95 35.96
N SER A 940 32.69 -4.20 35.28
CA SER A 940 31.58 -3.45 35.90
C SER A 940 30.63 -4.40 36.63
N LYS A 941 30.22 -5.50 35.99
CA LYS A 941 29.34 -6.50 36.60
C LYS A 941 30.02 -7.26 37.74
N ALA A 942 31.30 -7.60 37.58
CA ALA A 942 32.07 -8.24 38.64
C ALA A 942 32.20 -7.33 39.86
N LEU A 943 32.41 -6.02 39.67
CA LEU A 943 32.45 -5.06 40.77
C LEU A 943 31.10 -4.96 41.47
N GLU A 944 30.00 -4.80 40.71
CA GLU A 944 28.63 -4.76 41.25
C GLU A 944 28.31 -6.02 42.09
N ASN A 945 28.59 -7.21 41.55
CA ASN A 945 28.33 -8.47 42.25
C ASN A 945 29.23 -8.64 43.49
N THR A 946 30.46 -8.13 43.44
CA THR A 946 31.38 -8.14 44.58
C THR A 946 30.89 -7.23 45.69
N ASP A 947 30.37 -6.04 45.34
CA ASP A 947 29.77 -5.09 46.28
C ASP A 947 28.54 -5.68 46.96
N LYS A 948 27.59 -6.23 46.18
CA LYS A 948 26.42 -6.96 46.72
C LYS A 948 26.82 -8.11 47.65
N ARG A 949 27.90 -8.83 47.33
CA ARG A 949 28.41 -9.91 48.18
C ARG A 949 28.96 -9.38 49.50
N VAL A 950 29.66 -8.24 49.50
CA VAL A 950 30.15 -7.59 50.73
C VAL A 950 28.98 -7.02 51.55
N GLU A 951 27.93 -6.50 50.92
CA GLU A 951 26.70 -6.10 51.61
C GLU A 951 25.99 -7.31 52.24
N ALA A 952 25.89 -8.43 51.52
CA ALA A 952 25.35 -9.67 52.05
C ALA A 952 26.20 -10.22 53.20
N MET A 953 27.53 -10.07 53.15
CA MET A 953 28.41 -10.40 54.28
C MET A 953 28.13 -9.54 55.51
N HIS A 954 27.88 -8.25 55.32
CA HIS A 954 27.51 -7.37 56.42
C HIS A 954 26.20 -7.81 57.06
N GLU A 955 25.18 -8.10 56.25
CA GLU A 955 23.88 -8.59 56.72
C GLU A 955 23.96 -10.00 57.35
N ALA A 956 24.79 -10.90 56.82
CA ALA A 956 24.99 -12.20 57.41
C ALA A 956 25.67 -12.10 58.79
N LEU A 957 26.60 -11.15 58.95
CA LEU A 957 27.26 -10.88 60.23
C LEU A 957 26.28 -10.35 61.29
N THR A 958 25.30 -9.50 60.93
CA THR A 958 24.28 -9.01 61.88
C THR A 958 23.38 -10.13 62.42
N ARG A 959 23.33 -11.26 61.71
CA ARG A 959 22.58 -12.47 62.08
C ARG A 959 23.41 -13.50 62.85
N THR A 960 24.62 -13.14 63.28
CA THR A 960 25.45 -13.96 64.17
C THR A 960 25.22 -13.63 65.65
N ILE A 961 25.58 -14.55 66.53
CA ILE A 961 25.67 -14.31 67.99
C ILE A 961 27.09 -13.92 68.44
N ALA A 962 28.00 -13.71 67.48
CA ALA A 962 29.39 -13.36 67.76
C ALA A 962 29.50 -11.92 68.30
N ARG A 963 30.48 -11.66 69.17
CA ARG A 963 30.75 -10.29 69.65
C ARG A 963 31.34 -9.45 68.52
N PRO A 964 30.97 -8.16 68.41
CA PRO A 964 31.59 -7.25 67.44
C PRO A 964 33.11 -7.23 67.55
N GLY A 965 33.82 -7.28 66.42
CA GLY A 965 35.26 -7.43 66.43
C GLY A 965 35.93 -7.27 65.07
N GLU A 966 36.77 -8.25 64.71
CA GLU A 966 37.59 -8.22 63.50
C GLU A 966 36.78 -8.36 62.18
N PRO A 967 35.73 -9.20 62.09
CA PRO A 967 34.92 -9.32 60.88
C PRO A 967 34.28 -8.00 60.42
N GLU A 968 33.71 -7.20 61.33
CA GLU A 968 33.12 -5.89 61.00
C GLU A 968 34.16 -4.93 60.40
N LYS A 969 35.38 -4.90 60.97
CA LYS A 969 36.47 -4.05 60.46
C LYS A 969 36.91 -4.49 59.07
N LEU A 970 37.02 -5.80 58.84
CA LEU A 970 37.43 -6.34 57.54
C LEU A 970 36.37 -6.09 56.46
N ILE A 971 35.08 -6.28 56.77
CA ILE A 971 33.97 -5.95 55.86
C ILE A 971 33.95 -4.45 55.55
N TYR A 972 34.10 -3.58 56.56
CA TYR A 972 34.17 -2.14 56.34
C TYR A 972 35.37 -1.75 55.46
N LYS A 973 36.53 -2.38 55.67
CA LYS A 973 37.71 -2.16 54.82
C LYS A 973 37.48 -2.62 53.39
N LEU A 974 36.84 -3.77 53.18
CA LEU A 974 36.47 -4.25 51.84
C LEU A 974 35.54 -3.26 51.15
N ARG A 975 34.53 -2.75 51.86
CA ARG A 975 33.62 -1.73 51.34
C ARG A 975 34.37 -0.47 50.88
N LEU A 976 35.28 0.06 51.70
CA LEU A 976 36.10 1.22 51.32
C LEU A 976 37.01 0.95 50.11
N GLU A 977 37.57 -0.26 50.00
CA GLU A 977 38.37 -0.66 48.84
C GLU A 977 37.52 -0.76 47.57
N LEU A 978 36.30 -1.31 47.66
CA LEU A 978 35.34 -1.38 46.55
C LEU A 978 34.81 0.02 46.17
N ASP A 979 34.48 0.87 47.14
CA ASP A 979 34.11 2.28 46.91
C ASP A 979 35.24 3.03 46.19
N SER A 980 36.50 2.74 46.52
CA SER A 980 37.66 3.32 45.84
C SER A 980 37.83 2.81 44.40
N LEU A 981 37.45 1.56 44.12
CA LEU A 981 37.43 1.01 42.77
C LEU A 981 36.26 1.58 41.96
N ASP A 982 35.07 1.69 42.55
CA ASP A 982 33.93 2.37 41.92
C ASP A 982 34.26 3.83 41.62
N TYR A 983 34.92 4.53 42.53
CA TYR A 983 35.40 5.89 42.29
C TYR A 983 36.35 5.98 41.09
N GLN A 984 37.26 5.01 40.91
CA GLN A 984 38.16 5.00 39.75
C GLN A 984 37.44 4.61 38.45
N LEU A 985 36.49 3.67 38.52
CA LEU A 985 35.74 3.17 37.37
C LEU A 985 34.68 4.17 36.86
N ASN A 986 33.98 4.80 37.80
CA ASN A 986 32.76 5.58 37.56
C ASN A 986 32.86 7.02 38.07
N GLY A 987 33.95 7.42 38.71
CA GLY A 987 34.17 8.76 39.24
C GLY A 987 33.41 9.05 40.55
N ASN A 988 33.55 10.29 41.03
CA ASN A 988 32.97 10.72 42.31
C ASN A 988 31.43 10.60 42.30
N ARG A 989 30.89 9.66 43.07
CA ARG A 989 29.44 9.41 43.19
C ARG A 989 28.66 10.65 43.63
N SER A 990 29.14 11.38 44.64
CA SER A 990 28.45 12.57 45.17
C SER A 990 28.34 13.69 44.14
N ARG A 991 29.36 13.92 43.33
CA ARG A 991 29.30 14.88 42.21
C ARG A 991 28.33 14.41 41.12
N ARG A 992 28.38 13.13 40.75
CA ARG A 992 27.46 12.55 39.74
C ARG A 992 25.98 12.69 40.13
N MET A 993 25.63 12.50 41.39
CA MET A 993 24.24 12.59 41.87
C MET A 993 23.59 13.95 41.63
N ILE A 994 24.38 15.03 41.52
CA ILE A 994 23.89 16.39 41.21
C ILE A 994 24.22 16.82 39.78
N GLY A 995 24.77 15.94 38.95
CA GLY A 995 25.17 16.25 37.57
C GLY A 995 26.47 17.06 37.43
N GLU A 996 27.29 17.15 38.48
CA GLU A 996 28.57 17.88 38.45
C GLU A 996 29.65 17.07 37.69
N LYS A 997 30.51 17.75 36.91
CA LYS A 997 31.53 17.13 36.07
C LYS A 997 32.58 16.39 36.90
N ILE A 998 33.04 15.23 36.44
CA ILE A 998 34.10 14.43 37.08
C ILE A 998 35.33 14.36 36.17
N ASN A 999 36.45 13.88 36.73
CA ASN A 999 37.60 13.54 35.92
C ASN A 999 37.26 12.38 34.97
N PRO A 1000 37.88 12.30 33.78
CA PRO A 1000 37.68 11.18 32.86
C PRO A 1000 37.99 9.84 33.53
N THR A 1001 37.20 8.83 33.16
CA THR A 1001 37.28 7.46 33.67
C THR A 1001 37.49 6.46 32.53
N LEU A 1002 37.68 5.18 32.87
CA LEU A 1002 37.72 4.07 31.92
C LEU A 1002 36.54 4.13 30.94
N ASN A 1003 35.33 4.38 31.46
CA ASN A 1003 34.12 4.45 30.65
C ASN A 1003 34.12 5.64 29.69
N ASP A 1004 34.73 6.78 30.06
CA ASP A 1004 34.87 7.93 29.16
C ASP A 1004 35.83 7.63 28.01
N TYR A 1005 36.99 7.03 28.30
CA TYR A 1005 37.96 6.62 27.28
C TYR A 1005 37.39 5.53 26.38
N TYR A 1006 36.73 4.52 26.96
CA TYR A 1006 36.02 3.48 26.22
C TYR A 1006 34.97 4.07 25.29
N ARG A 1007 34.14 5.02 25.74
CA ARG A 1007 33.11 5.66 24.90
C ARG A 1007 33.72 6.34 23.67
N VAL A 1008 34.85 7.04 23.84
CA VAL A 1008 35.56 7.69 22.73
C VAL A 1008 36.23 6.66 21.81
N ALA A 1009 36.81 5.61 22.36
CA ALA A 1009 37.35 4.51 21.55
C ALA A 1009 36.24 3.83 20.73
N TYR A 1010 35.09 3.57 21.37
CA TYR A 1010 33.92 2.96 20.77
C TYR A 1010 33.33 3.81 19.66
N SER A 1011 33.23 5.13 19.81
CA SER A 1011 32.74 6.01 18.74
C SER A 1011 33.61 5.95 17.47
N GLY A 1012 34.89 5.59 17.59
CA GLY A 1012 35.76 5.35 16.44
C GLY A 1012 35.58 4.01 15.74
N ALA A 1013 34.91 3.07 16.41
CA ALA A 1013 34.58 1.74 15.89
C ALA A 1013 33.13 1.65 15.40
N ASP A 1014 32.25 2.46 16.01
CA ASP A 1014 30.82 2.56 15.69
C ASP A 1014 30.58 3.11 14.27
N ASN A 1015 29.32 3.06 13.83
CA ASN A 1015 28.80 3.44 12.52
C ASN A 1015 29.69 4.40 11.71
N GLY A 1016 30.41 3.85 10.72
CA GLY A 1016 31.24 4.64 9.81
C GLY A 1016 32.20 3.80 8.98
N ILE A 1017 32.52 4.31 7.78
CA ILE A 1017 33.51 3.73 6.85
C ILE A 1017 34.88 4.45 6.91
N TYR A 1018 34.98 5.56 7.65
CA TYR A 1018 36.21 6.36 7.79
C TYR A 1018 37.27 5.67 8.67
N GLY A 1019 36.84 4.83 9.62
CA GLY A 1019 37.72 4.16 10.58
C GLY A 1019 38.21 5.05 11.74
N PRO A 1020 39.06 4.52 12.64
CA PRO A 1020 39.50 5.21 13.84
C PRO A 1020 40.49 6.34 13.56
N THR A 1021 40.34 7.45 14.29
CA THR A 1021 41.32 8.55 14.31
C THR A 1021 42.47 8.23 15.28
N ALA A 1022 43.54 9.04 15.24
CA ALA A 1022 44.62 8.94 16.24
C ALA A 1022 44.09 9.08 17.68
N MET A 1023 43.11 9.96 17.91
CA MET A 1023 42.46 10.13 19.21
C MET A 1023 41.71 8.86 19.64
N HIS A 1024 40.99 8.21 18.73
CA HIS A 1024 40.27 6.96 19.03
C HIS A 1024 41.26 5.87 19.48
N ARG A 1025 42.37 5.68 18.76
CA ARG A 1025 43.43 4.72 19.12
C ARG A 1025 44.10 5.06 20.46
N GLN A 1026 44.34 6.34 20.74
CA GLN A 1026 44.90 6.79 22.01
C GLN A 1026 43.94 6.50 23.18
N CYS A 1027 42.65 6.77 23.01
CA CYS A 1027 41.64 6.46 24.03
C CYS A 1027 41.45 4.94 24.23
N LEU A 1028 41.56 4.15 23.17
CA LEU A 1028 41.57 2.68 23.27
C LEU A 1028 42.72 2.21 24.18
N MET A 1029 43.93 2.72 23.95
CA MET A 1029 45.10 2.41 24.78
C MET A 1029 44.91 2.85 26.23
N TYR A 1030 44.37 4.05 26.48
CA TYR A 1030 44.08 4.52 27.84
C TYR A 1030 43.06 3.63 28.55
N ALA A 1031 41.97 3.27 27.88
CA ALA A 1031 40.97 2.39 28.42
C ALA A 1031 41.55 0.99 28.72
N GLN A 1032 42.35 0.41 27.84
CA GLN A 1032 43.00 -0.88 28.07
C GLN A 1032 43.93 -0.86 29.30
N ASN A 1033 44.72 0.20 29.46
CA ASN A 1033 45.62 0.35 30.61
C ASN A 1033 44.86 0.51 31.94
N GLU A 1034 43.81 1.34 31.96
CA GLU A 1034 42.98 1.51 33.16
C GLU A 1034 42.21 0.24 33.52
N LEU A 1035 41.67 -0.46 32.51
CA LEU A 1035 40.99 -1.74 32.68
C LEU A 1035 41.90 -2.77 33.37
N GLU A 1036 43.15 -2.92 32.91
CA GLU A 1036 44.08 -3.90 33.49
C GLU A 1036 44.44 -3.58 34.95
N ASN A 1037 44.63 -2.29 35.26
CA ASN A 1037 44.88 -1.82 36.63
C ASN A 1037 43.68 -2.06 37.56
N LEU A 1038 42.45 -1.82 37.10
CA LEU A 1038 41.24 -2.02 37.92
C LEU A 1038 40.92 -3.51 38.08
N LYS A 1039 41.06 -4.29 37.01
CA LYS A 1039 40.84 -5.74 37.01
C LYS A 1039 41.77 -6.45 37.98
N SER A 1040 43.07 -6.14 37.94
CA SER A 1040 44.05 -6.75 38.85
C SER A 1040 43.73 -6.48 40.33
N LYS A 1041 43.33 -5.26 40.69
CA LYS A 1041 42.92 -4.90 42.06
C LYS A 1041 41.64 -5.63 42.49
N LEU A 1042 40.62 -5.67 41.63
CA LEU A 1042 39.36 -6.35 41.95
C LEU A 1042 39.58 -7.87 42.12
N GLU A 1043 40.43 -8.49 41.29
CA GLU A 1043 40.72 -9.91 41.39
C GLU A 1043 41.41 -10.28 42.71
N VAL A 1044 42.30 -9.44 43.24
CA VAL A 1044 42.87 -9.63 44.59
C VAL A 1044 41.78 -9.62 45.66
N ILE A 1045 40.83 -8.67 45.59
CA ILE A 1045 39.71 -8.61 46.52
C ILE A 1045 38.87 -9.90 46.44
N ARG A 1046 38.50 -10.31 45.22
CA ARG A 1046 37.62 -11.47 44.98
C ARG A 1046 38.26 -12.81 45.34
N LYS A 1047 39.55 -13.01 45.04
CA LYS A 1047 40.22 -14.30 45.21
C LYS A 1047 40.89 -14.48 46.56
N GLU A 1048 41.35 -13.40 47.19
CA GLU A 1048 42.10 -13.49 48.45
C GLU A 1048 41.28 -12.97 49.63
N LYS A 1049 40.73 -11.76 49.52
CA LYS A 1049 40.16 -11.08 50.69
C LYS A 1049 38.73 -11.52 51.00
N ILE A 1050 37.87 -11.67 50.00
CA ILE A 1050 36.50 -12.17 50.17
C ILE A 1050 36.49 -13.55 50.82
N PRO A 1051 37.21 -14.57 50.31
CA PRO A 1051 37.19 -15.89 50.92
C PRO A 1051 37.77 -15.92 52.34
N ALA A 1052 38.71 -15.03 52.66
CA ALA A 1052 39.25 -14.89 54.01
C ALA A 1052 38.20 -14.37 55.00
N VAL A 1053 37.38 -13.39 54.60
CA VAL A 1053 36.28 -12.89 55.43
C VAL A 1053 35.15 -13.90 55.54
N GLU A 1054 34.82 -14.61 54.46
CA GLU A 1054 33.78 -15.66 54.49
C GLU A 1054 34.10 -16.77 55.49
N LYS A 1055 35.35 -17.23 55.56
CA LYS A 1055 35.77 -18.22 56.57
C LYS A 1055 35.60 -17.72 58.00
N LEU A 1056 35.77 -16.43 58.24
CA LEU A 1056 35.55 -15.83 59.56
C LEU A 1056 34.05 -15.75 59.88
N LEU A 1057 33.21 -15.42 58.89
CA LEU A 1057 31.75 -15.40 59.03
C LEU A 1057 31.18 -16.80 59.29
N GLU A 1058 31.68 -17.81 58.56
CA GLU A 1058 31.32 -19.21 58.78
C GLU A 1058 31.67 -19.66 60.20
N LYS A 1059 32.89 -19.36 60.67
CA LYS A 1059 33.31 -19.65 62.05
C LYS A 1059 32.47 -18.89 63.10
N ALA A 1060 31.93 -17.73 62.74
CA ALA A 1060 31.03 -16.94 63.58
C ALA A 1060 29.57 -17.42 63.56
N GLY A 1061 29.25 -18.46 62.77
CA GLY A 1061 27.90 -19.00 62.64
C GLY A 1061 26.97 -18.13 61.79
N ALA A 1062 27.50 -17.37 60.84
CA ALA A 1062 26.69 -16.56 59.94
C ALA A 1062 25.87 -17.43 58.97
N PRO A 1063 24.67 -16.98 58.55
CA PRO A 1063 23.92 -17.65 57.49
C PRO A 1063 24.73 -17.74 56.18
N TRP A 1064 24.46 -18.76 55.37
CA TRP A 1064 25.06 -18.94 54.06
C TRP A 1064 24.72 -17.78 53.11
N ILE A 1065 25.70 -17.36 52.32
CA ILE A 1065 25.56 -16.30 51.31
C ILE A 1065 25.70 -16.92 49.93
N GLU A 1066 24.87 -16.46 48.99
CA GLU A 1066 24.92 -16.91 47.60
C GLU A 1066 26.33 -16.76 46.98
N GLY A 1067 26.80 -17.83 46.34
CA GLY A 1067 28.15 -17.92 45.77
C GLY A 1067 29.23 -18.42 46.72
N GLN A 1068 28.90 -18.78 47.96
CA GLN A 1068 29.74 -19.60 48.85
C GLN A 1068 29.60 -21.09 48.50
N LYS A 1069 30.53 -21.91 49.00
CA LYS A 1069 30.35 -23.37 48.96
C LYS A 1069 29.12 -23.75 49.77
N LEU A 1070 28.38 -24.77 49.32
CA LEU A 1070 27.26 -25.30 50.10
C LEU A 1070 27.79 -25.84 51.44
N PRO A 1071 27.11 -25.57 52.56
CA PRO A 1071 27.46 -26.16 53.84
C PRO A 1071 27.38 -27.69 53.76
N GLU A 1072 28.36 -28.38 54.34
CA GLU A 1072 28.36 -29.85 54.45
C GLU A 1072 27.39 -30.36 55.52
#